data_AF-A0A135VQR9-F1
#
_entry.id   AF-A0A135VQR9-F1
#
_cell.length_a   1.000
_cell.length_b   1.000
_cell.length_c   1.000
_cell.angle_alpha   90.00
_cell.angle_beta   90.00
_cell.angle_gamma   90.00
#
_symmetry.space_group_name_H-M   'P 1'
#
loop_
_entity.id
_entity.type
_entity.pdbx_description
1 polymer ?
#
loop_
_entity_poly.entity_id
_entity_poly.type
_entity_poly.pdbx_seq_one_letter_code
_entity_poly.pdbx_strand_id
1 'polypeptide(L)'
;MASVPTQTVLDYIQENAKKYGVDPETAKQILLAENIGRDPTTKQYRIPSTLDTEKSSPAGATGLMQVMPATHKNLIAQGYLPADHSMDTWDAQLNAGLAALKAMQKEQGTTDPTVLAAAYNAGPSGAKLVKAGQVDKLPAETSNYLQKIEAAKGLMTPAGATPAPAPAVRGTLDQTYKAYADTLMHGKQDIDTLISSFTSNATEAEAARLKAAEQTAKAGTAAGTVAALKGTIEAQTEATRERGVRLLKLDTSDPNNVIATELTKQMALEERMAPLEKDISARMGVGFFDNPIAWLVNQTVLPGQVEQYNAMARSYNDSQTLIDRRQHMANAQKTIDVAGVTDLITKQSLAQADFNVASANAKAAELRADASAGAAAKVMGIARLKSELTGRELGLHDLAVRIESLQDNIQNRDEKKRLVAEVDTEVKKVGMSIGSPNVSYTGLLRRGKDVLDEWLSAATNNTYGKDFGSAINFIQKYGNREAMSRGDRAEFSIMTDKMFNEIQPKATEIYVNQKTLYPGTKAFGENVAFDIAAADYRKSIVASRETNMINASATNPYKINHVLTNRTWAGNPNNVVNALIKQMESQGIAPTDGIVVEELANLVRMGKVDPQIAAAHSAEYFIAGIARNNKTRDYKAIQLEPQTNYKVIPRGSKVPVDLTNRGSAENYFIAQAITARARAADQLQFEVAP
;
A
#
# COMPACT_ATOMS: atom_id res chain seq x y z
N MET A 1 -45.71 -12.87 8.65
CA MET A 1 -44.98 -11.97 7.72
C MET A 1 -43.59 -12.53 7.58
N ALA A 2 -43.08 -12.73 6.36
CA ALA A 2 -41.73 -13.27 6.12
C ALA A 2 -40.60 -12.26 6.41
N SER A 3 -40.94 -11.01 6.73
CA SER A 3 -39.98 -10.01 7.19
C SER A 3 -40.62 -8.96 8.09
N VAL A 4 -39.80 -8.26 8.88
CA VAL A 4 -40.20 -7.20 9.82
C VAL A 4 -39.26 -5.99 9.69
N PRO A 5 -39.72 -4.73 9.80
CA PRO A 5 -38.83 -3.57 9.76
C PRO A 5 -37.80 -3.61 10.89
N THR A 6 -36.54 -3.33 10.57
CA THR A 6 -35.44 -3.42 11.54
C THR A 6 -35.62 -2.47 12.72
N GLN A 7 -36.15 -1.26 12.47
CA GLN A 7 -36.41 -0.29 13.53
C GLN A 7 -37.46 -0.80 14.52
N THR A 8 -38.54 -1.43 14.04
CA THR A 8 -39.58 -2.04 14.89
C THR A 8 -39.00 -3.09 15.84
N VAL A 9 -38.03 -3.86 15.37
CA VAL A 9 -37.34 -4.88 16.18
C VAL A 9 -36.40 -4.23 17.22
N LEU A 10 -35.65 -3.20 16.82
CA LEU A 10 -34.75 -2.48 17.73
C LEU A 10 -35.53 -1.76 18.85
N ASP A 11 -36.68 -1.18 18.52
CA ASP A 11 -37.59 -0.54 19.48
C ASP A 11 -38.19 -1.58 20.44
N TYR A 12 -38.61 -2.74 19.91
CA TYR A 12 -39.09 -3.84 20.75
C TYR A 12 -38.04 -4.29 21.77
N ILE A 13 -36.77 -4.45 21.35
CA ILE A 13 -35.66 -4.81 22.25
C ILE A 13 -35.41 -3.70 23.27
N GLN A 14 -35.46 -2.44 22.85
CA GLN A 14 -35.30 -1.28 23.75
C GLN A 14 -36.33 -1.30 24.90
N GLU A 15 -37.58 -1.68 24.60
CA GLU A 15 -38.67 -1.71 25.57
C GLU A 15 -38.69 -2.99 26.43
N ASN A 16 -38.29 -4.13 25.87
CA ASN A 16 -38.51 -5.44 26.50
C ASN A 16 -37.26 -6.09 27.08
N ALA A 17 -36.03 -5.74 26.66
CA ALA A 17 -34.80 -6.39 27.16
C ALA A 17 -34.63 -6.26 28.68
N LYS A 18 -35.01 -5.11 29.25
CA LYS A 18 -34.96 -4.88 30.70
C LYS A 18 -35.87 -5.84 31.49
N LYS A 19 -36.99 -6.30 30.90
CA LYS A 19 -37.90 -7.26 31.53
C LYS A 19 -37.22 -8.63 31.74
N TYR A 20 -36.29 -8.99 30.86
CA TYR A 20 -35.45 -10.18 30.98
C TYR A 20 -34.19 -9.92 31.81
N GLY A 21 -33.96 -8.69 32.29
CA GLY A 21 -32.76 -8.31 33.00
C GLY A 21 -31.51 -8.37 32.13
N VAL A 22 -31.66 -8.05 30.83
CA VAL A 22 -30.60 -7.96 29.82
C VAL A 22 -30.41 -6.50 29.42
N ASP A 23 -29.17 -6.10 29.19
CA ASP A 23 -28.85 -4.76 28.68
C ASP A 23 -29.38 -4.59 27.24
N PRO A 24 -30.24 -3.58 26.96
CA PRO A 24 -30.82 -3.40 25.63
C PRO A 24 -29.78 -3.22 24.53
N GLU A 25 -28.66 -2.58 24.83
CA GLU A 25 -27.62 -2.29 23.84
C GLU A 25 -26.90 -3.57 23.43
N THR A 26 -26.54 -4.41 24.40
CA THR A 26 -25.98 -5.75 24.17
C THR A 26 -26.93 -6.62 23.33
N ALA A 27 -28.23 -6.61 23.65
CA ALA A 27 -29.22 -7.40 22.91
C ALA A 27 -29.37 -6.95 21.46
N LYS A 28 -29.35 -5.64 21.19
CA LYS A 28 -29.38 -5.09 19.84
C LYS A 28 -28.09 -5.39 19.06
N GLN A 29 -26.92 -5.34 19.70
CA GLN A 29 -25.65 -5.72 19.06
C GLN A 29 -25.69 -7.17 18.58
N ILE A 30 -26.21 -8.07 19.40
CA ILE A 30 -26.35 -9.50 19.06
C ILE A 30 -27.36 -9.69 17.93
N LEU A 31 -28.54 -9.08 18.02
CA LEU A 31 -29.50 -9.06 16.92
C LEU A 31 -28.87 -8.63 15.60
N LEU A 32 -28.13 -7.51 15.62
CA LEU A 32 -27.49 -6.99 14.41
C LEU A 32 -26.38 -7.91 13.93
N ALA A 33 -25.55 -8.48 14.81
CA ALA A 33 -24.50 -9.42 14.42
C ALA A 33 -25.06 -10.66 13.69
N GLU A 34 -26.26 -11.12 14.08
CA GLU A 34 -26.94 -12.20 13.36
C GLU A 34 -27.37 -11.79 11.95
N ASN A 35 -27.71 -10.52 11.74
CA ASN A 35 -28.44 -10.08 10.55
C ASN A 35 -27.66 -9.14 9.61
N ILE A 36 -26.51 -8.61 10.03
CA ILE A 36 -25.66 -7.79 9.17
C ILE A 36 -24.78 -8.68 8.29
N GLY A 37 -24.71 -8.28 7.01
CA GLY A 37 -23.79 -8.81 6.00
C GLY A 37 -22.81 -7.73 5.56
N ARG A 38 -21.73 -8.16 4.90
CA ARG A 38 -20.83 -7.22 4.21
C ARG A 38 -21.43 -6.88 2.86
N ASP A 39 -21.50 -5.59 2.56
CA ASP A 39 -21.81 -5.14 1.21
C ASP A 39 -20.76 -5.70 0.24
N PRO A 40 -21.17 -6.37 -0.85
CA PRO A 40 -20.22 -7.03 -1.76
C PRO A 40 -19.27 -6.03 -2.44
N THR A 41 -19.66 -4.76 -2.52
CA THR A 41 -18.95 -3.66 -3.17
C THR A 41 -18.07 -2.89 -2.19
N THR A 42 -18.63 -2.43 -1.06
CA THR A 42 -17.89 -1.60 -0.09
C THR A 42 -17.15 -2.40 0.96
N LYS A 43 -17.45 -3.70 1.09
CA LYS A 43 -16.98 -4.62 2.15
C LYS A 43 -17.31 -4.16 3.58
N GLN A 44 -18.10 -3.09 3.74
CA GLN A 44 -18.57 -2.60 5.03
C GLN A 44 -19.82 -3.36 5.49
N TYR A 45 -20.00 -3.49 6.80
CA TYR A 45 -21.24 -4.00 7.36
C TYR A 45 -22.36 -2.96 7.23
N ARG A 46 -23.58 -3.41 6.93
CA ARG A 46 -24.76 -2.55 6.82
C ARG A 46 -25.94 -3.16 7.57
N ILE A 47 -26.71 -2.31 8.26
CA ILE A 47 -27.99 -2.69 8.85
C ILE A 47 -29.03 -2.81 7.72
N PRO A 48 -29.66 -3.97 7.49
CA PRO A 48 -30.72 -4.11 6.50
C PRO A 48 -31.97 -3.32 6.95
N SER A 49 -32.80 -2.86 6.02
CA SER A 49 -34.03 -2.13 6.33
C SER A 49 -35.16 -3.02 6.87
N THR A 50 -35.10 -4.32 6.58
CA THR A 50 -36.01 -5.36 7.09
C THR A 50 -35.22 -6.61 7.48
N LEU A 51 -35.72 -7.36 8.46
CA LEU A 51 -35.16 -8.61 8.94
C LEU A 51 -36.05 -9.79 8.53
N ASP A 52 -35.43 -10.88 8.11
CA ASP A 52 -36.10 -12.13 7.74
C ASP A 52 -36.47 -12.93 8.99
N THR A 53 -37.77 -13.14 9.19
CA THR A 53 -38.36 -13.83 10.36
C THR A 53 -38.40 -15.35 10.19
N GLU A 54 -38.17 -15.84 8.96
CA GLU A 54 -38.15 -17.26 8.60
C GLU A 54 -36.72 -17.80 8.42
N LYS A 55 -35.72 -16.95 8.67
CA LYS A 55 -34.31 -17.27 8.55
C LYS A 55 -33.93 -18.50 9.37
N SER A 56 -33.37 -19.50 8.69
CA SER A 56 -32.82 -20.72 9.30
C SER A 56 -31.36 -20.92 8.94
N SER A 57 -30.54 -21.30 9.90
CA SER A 57 -29.16 -21.75 9.65
C SER A 57 -29.13 -23.23 9.21
N PRO A 58 -28.04 -23.70 8.58
CA PRO A 58 -27.85 -25.12 8.27
C PRO A 58 -27.87 -26.04 9.50
N ALA A 59 -27.49 -25.51 10.67
CA ALA A 59 -27.54 -26.22 11.96
C ALA A 59 -28.94 -26.17 12.60
N GLY A 60 -29.89 -25.45 12.00
CA GLY A 60 -31.28 -25.37 12.46
C GLY A 60 -31.57 -24.24 13.44
N ALA A 61 -30.69 -23.25 13.58
CA ALA A 61 -30.98 -22.02 14.33
C ALA A 61 -32.05 -21.20 13.60
N THR A 62 -33.09 -20.72 14.28
CA THR A 62 -34.23 -20.07 13.62
C THR A 62 -34.49 -18.65 14.10
N GLY A 63 -35.08 -17.85 13.20
CA GLY A 63 -35.64 -16.54 13.49
C GLY A 63 -34.62 -15.43 13.70
N LEU A 64 -35.11 -14.27 14.14
CA LEU A 64 -34.35 -13.01 14.19
C LEU A 64 -33.05 -13.07 15.00
N MET A 65 -33.03 -13.81 16.11
CA MET A 65 -31.85 -13.96 16.98
C MET A 65 -31.17 -15.32 16.84
N GLN A 66 -31.53 -16.11 15.83
CA GLN A 66 -30.90 -17.41 15.53
C GLN A 66 -30.80 -18.32 16.76
N VAL A 67 -31.92 -18.53 17.46
CA VAL A 67 -31.97 -19.42 18.63
C VAL A 67 -32.06 -20.87 18.16
N MET A 68 -31.23 -21.75 18.73
CA MET A 68 -31.28 -23.19 18.45
C MET A 68 -32.53 -23.83 19.08
N PRO A 69 -33.19 -24.80 18.42
CA PRO A 69 -34.37 -25.49 18.98
C PRO A 69 -34.11 -26.15 20.34
N ALA A 70 -32.92 -26.74 20.52
CA ALA A 70 -32.51 -27.30 21.81
C ALA A 70 -32.37 -26.23 22.91
N THR A 71 -31.84 -25.05 22.56
CA THR A 71 -31.75 -23.90 23.46
C THR A 71 -33.14 -23.40 23.85
N HIS A 72 -34.06 -23.27 22.89
CA HIS A 72 -35.44 -22.86 23.16
C HIS A 72 -36.17 -23.81 24.12
N LYS A 73 -36.05 -25.13 23.90
CA LYS A 73 -36.60 -26.15 24.81
C LYS A 73 -35.99 -26.06 26.22
N ASN A 74 -34.68 -25.84 26.31
CA ASN A 74 -34.01 -25.69 27.61
C ASN A 74 -34.42 -24.42 28.34
N LEU A 75 -34.68 -23.31 27.64
CA LEU A 75 -35.16 -22.07 28.24
C LEU A 75 -36.56 -22.24 28.86
N ILE A 76 -37.45 -23.00 28.19
CA ILE A 76 -38.75 -23.38 28.76
C ILE A 76 -38.55 -24.24 30.01
N ALA A 77 -37.73 -25.29 29.93
CA ALA A 77 -37.47 -26.19 31.06
C ALA A 77 -36.85 -25.49 32.28
N GLN A 78 -36.05 -24.45 32.05
CA GLN A 78 -35.40 -23.63 33.08
C GLN A 78 -36.29 -22.49 33.59
N GLY A 79 -37.51 -22.33 33.05
CA GLY A 79 -38.45 -21.29 33.45
C GLY A 79 -38.09 -19.88 32.97
N TYR A 80 -37.20 -19.75 31.98
CA TYR A 80 -36.91 -18.48 31.32
C TYR A 80 -37.98 -18.10 30.28
N LEU A 81 -38.76 -19.08 29.82
CA LEU A 81 -39.90 -18.90 28.92
C LEU A 81 -41.13 -19.68 29.43
N PRO A 82 -42.36 -19.23 29.13
CA PRO A 82 -43.59 -19.98 29.40
C PRO A 82 -43.61 -21.37 28.74
N ALA A 83 -44.36 -22.31 29.33
CA ALA A 83 -44.47 -23.69 28.84
C ALA A 83 -45.07 -23.80 27.43
N ASP A 84 -45.91 -22.85 27.05
CA ASP A 84 -46.61 -22.75 25.77
C ASP A 84 -45.94 -21.77 24.78
N HIS A 85 -44.73 -21.29 25.08
CA HIS A 85 -44.03 -20.32 24.24
C HIS A 85 -43.66 -20.91 22.87
N SER A 86 -44.25 -20.36 21.80
CA SER A 86 -43.92 -20.67 20.40
C SER A 86 -42.93 -19.68 19.77
N MET A 87 -42.23 -20.06 18.70
CA MET A 87 -41.35 -19.18 17.90
C MET A 87 -42.01 -18.69 16.58
N ASP A 88 -43.33 -18.85 16.45
CA ASP A 88 -44.09 -18.55 15.22
C ASP A 88 -44.22 -17.04 14.91
N THR A 89 -44.05 -16.18 15.92
CA THR A 89 -44.13 -14.73 15.75
C THR A 89 -42.76 -14.09 15.96
N TRP A 90 -42.49 -13.00 15.25
CA TRP A 90 -41.20 -12.33 15.28
C TRP A 90 -40.84 -11.78 16.67
N ASP A 91 -41.83 -11.33 17.43
CA ASP A 91 -41.65 -10.84 18.81
C ASP A 91 -41.36 -11.98 19.78
N ALA A 92 -41.99 -13.14 19.60
CA ALA A 92 -41.67 -14.35 20.37
C ALA A 92 -40.25 -14.87 20.08
N GLN A 93 -39.75 -14.72 18.84
CA GLN A 93 -38.34 -15.02 18.52
C GLN A 93 -37.36 -14.11 19.27
N LEU A 94 -37.69 -12.82 19.43
CA LEU A 94 -36.89 -11.89 20.23
C LEU A 94 -36.93 -12.23 21.71
N ASN A 95 -38.11 -12.59 22.23
CA ASN A 95 -38.26 -13.04 23.62
C ASN A 95 -37.39 -14.27 23.92
N ALA A 96 -37.34 -15.23 22.99
CA ALA A 96 -36.45 -16.39 23.10
C ALA A 96 -34.96 -16.00 23.11
N GLY A 97 -34.54 -15.06 22.25
CA GLY A 97 -33.16 -14.57 22.24
C GLY A 97 -32.78 -13.78 23.50
N LEU A 98 -33.68 -12.94 24.01
CA LEU A 98 -33.49 -12.21 25.27
C LEU A 98 -33.41 -13.17 26.47
N ALA A 99 -34.25 -14.19 26.51
CA ALA A 99 -34.19 -15.26 27.50
C ALA A 99 -32.87 -16.04 27.42
N ALA A 100 -32.39 -16.35 26.21
CA ALA A 100 -31.09 -16.98 26.00
C ALA A 100 -29.93 -16.15 26.56
N LEU A 101 -29.93 -14.84 26.29
CA LEU A 101 -28.93 -13.92 26.84
C LEU A 101 -28.96 -13.87 28.36
N LYS A 102 -30.16 -13.88 28.96
CA LYS A 102 -30.28 -13.91 30.41
C LYS A 102 -29.74 -15.20 31.01
N ALA A 103 -30.03 -16.34 30.40
CA ALA A 103 -29.49 -17.63 30.82
C ALA A 103 -27.95 -17.63 30.77
N MET A 104 -27.36 -17.10 29.68
CA MET A 104 -25.91 -16.99 29.51
C MET A 104 -25.27 -16.00 30.50
N GLN A 105 -25.92 -14.87 30.80
CA GLN A 105 -25.45 -13.96 31.85
C GLN A 105 -25.35 -14.66 33.21
N LYS A 106 -26.35 -15.47 33.55
CA LYS A 106 -26.34 -16.24 34.79
C LYS A 106 -25.24 -17.31 34.79
N GLU A 107 -25.10 -18.05 33.69
CA GLU A 107 -24.09 -19.10 33.55
C GLU A 107 -22.67 -18.54 33.59
N GLN A 108 -22.43 -17.43 32.91
CA GLN A 108 -21.11 -16.82 32.79
C GLN A 108 -20.77 -15.89 33.95
N GLY A 109 -21.74 -15.49 34.77
CA GLY A 109 -21.53 -14.56 35.88
C GLY A 109 -21.02 -13.19 35.43
N THR A 110 -21.42 -12.73 34.24
CA THR A 110 -20.97 -11.45 33.67
C THR A 110 -22.04 -10.83 32.79
N THR A 111 -21.98 -9.50 32.67
CA THR A 111 -22.75 -8.71 31.71
C THR A 111 -21.88 -8.16 30.58
N ASP A 112 -20.60 -8.56 30.51
CA ASP A 112 -19.67 -8.11 29.45
C ASP A 112 -20.20 -8.53 28.06
N PRO A 113 -20.49 -7.57 27.16
CA PRO A 113 -21.04 -7.85 25.83
C PRO A 113 -20.17 -8.78 24.99
N THR A 114 -18.84 -8.68 25.10
CA THR A 114 -17.89 -9.49 24.31
C THR A 114 -17.89 -10.94 24.77
N VAL A 115 -17.93 -11.14 26.09
CA VAL A 115 -17.99 -12.48 26.69
C VAL A 115 -19.35 -13.13 26.39
N LEU A 116 -20.44 -12.36 26.48
CA LEU A 116 -21.77 -12.84 26.14
C LEU A 116 -21.91 -13.16 24.66
N ALA A 117 -21.37 -12.34 23.76
CA ALA A 117 -21.39 -12.64 22.32
C ALA A 117 -20.60 -13.91 21.98
N ALA A 118 -19.44 -14.13 22.61
CA ALA A 118 -18.68 -15.36 22.45
C ALA A 118 -19.42 -16.58 23.02
N ALA A 119 -20.11 -16.42 24.17
CA ALA A 119 -20.97 -17.45 24.72
C ALA A 119 -22.16 -17.76 23.80
N TYR A 120 -22.72 -16.73 23.16
CA TYR A 120 -23.88 -16.84 22.30
C TYR A 120 -23.58 -17.63 21.03
N ASN A 121 -22.43 -17.35 20.39
CA ASN A 121 -22.04 -18.02 19.14
C ASN A 121 -21.33 -19.37 19.37
N ALA A 122 -20.44 -19.47 20.37
CA ALA A 122 -19.58 -20.65 20.56
C ALA A 122 -19.83 -21.41 21.88
N GLY A 123 -20.83 -21.01 22.67
CA GLY A 123 -21.10 -21.60 23.97
C GLY A 123 -20.04 -21.26 25.04
N PRO A 124 -20.08 -21.95 26.19
CA PRO A 124 -19.23 -21.64 27.36
C PRO A 124 -17.71 -21.70 27.10
N SER A 125 -17.28 -22.52 26.13
CA SER A 125 -15.86 -22.62 25.73
C SER A 125 -15.36 -21.34 25.08
N GLY A 126 -16.17 -20.68 24.23
CA GLY A 126 -15.84 -19.39 23.65
C GLY A 126 -15.73 -18.29 24.70
N ALA A 127 -16.67 -18.25 25.64
CA ALA A 127 -16.65 -17.33 26.77
C ALA A 127 -15.38 -17.50 27.63
N LYS A 128 -14.96 -18.75 27.88
CA LYS A 128 -13.74 -19.06 28.63
C LYS A 128 -12.49 -18.52 27.95
N LEU A 129 -12.39 -18.63 26.63
CA LEU A 129 -11.25 -18.11 25.86
C LEU A 129 -11.17 -16.58 25.92
N VAL A 130 -12.30 -15.89 25.75
CA VAL A 130 -12.35 -14.42 25.86
C VAL A 130 -11.99 -13.96 27.27
N LYS A 131 -12.55 -14.59 28.31
CA LYS A 131 -12.19 -14.28 29.72
C LYS A 131 -10.70 -14.49 30.02
N ALA A 132 -10.06 -15.44 29.33
CA ALA A 132 -8.64 -15.71 29.47
C ALA A 132 -7.75 -14.80 28.60
N GLY A 133 -8.33 -13.86 27.83
CA GLY A 133 -7.60 -13.00 26.89
C GLY A 133 -7.08 -13.74 25.64
N GLN A 134 -7.53 -14.97 25.39
CA GLN A 134 -7.07 -15.86 24.32
C GLN A 134 -8.00 -15.78 23.09
N VAL A 135 -8.28 -14.54 22.65
CA VAL A 135 -9.20 -14.26 21.53
C VAL A 135 -8.66 -14.84 20.22
N ASP A 136 -7.34 -14.98 20.09
CA ASP A 136 -6.63 -15.61 18.98
C ASP A 136 -6.93 -17.11 18.80
N LYS A 137 -7.39 -17.78 19.85
CA LYS A 137 -7.75 -19.21 19.83
C LYS A 137 -9.23 -19.48 19.55
N LEU A 138 -10.03 -18.45 19.31
CA LEU A 138 -11.44 -18.62 18.96
C LEU A 138 -11.58 -19.24 17.56
N PRO A 139 -12.62 -20.06 17.33
CA PRO A 139 -12.98 -20.50 15.99
C PRO A 139 -13.15 -19.31 15.04
N ALA A 140 -12.78 -19.48 13.77
CA ALA A 140 -12.85 -18.41 12.78
C ALA A 140 -14.28 -17.81 12.66
N GLU A 141 -15.31 -18.64 12.80
CA GLU A 141 -16.71 -18.19 12.85
C GLU A 141 -16.96 -17.23 14.00
N THR A 142 -16.53 -17.57 15.20
CA THR A 142 -16.71 -16.77 16.42
C THR A 142 -15.86 -15.50 16.40
N SER A 143 -14.63 -15.56 15.89
CA SER A 143 -13.79 -14.39 15.67
C SER A 143 -14.46 -13.40 14.69
N ASN A 144 -15.06 -13.91 13.61
CA ASN A 144 -15.83 -13.09 12.67
C ASN A 144 -17.11 -12.54 13.30
N TYR A 145 -17.76 -13.33 14.16
CA TYR A 145 -18.94 -12.91 14.91
C TYR A 145 -18.64 -11.74 15.85
N LEU A 146 -17.53 -11.80 16.60
CA LEU A 146 -17.10 -10.69 17.46
C LEU A 146 -16.78 -9.41 16.68
N GLN A 147 -16.25 -9.52 15.45
CA GLN A 147 -16.09 -8.35 14.57
C GLN A 147 -17.44 -7.75 14.15
N LYS A 148 -18.48 -8.57 13.96
CA LYS A 148 -19.82 -8.07 13.68
C LYS A 148 -20.43 -7.36 14.87
N ILE A 149 -20.15 -7.80 16.10
CA ILE A 149 -20.58 -7.12 17.33
C ILE A 149 -19.96 -5.71 17.41
N GLU A 150 -18.65 -5.60 17.18
CA GLU A 150 -17.98 -4.28 17.16
C GLU A 150 -18.50 -3.39 16.02
N ALA A 151 -18.79 -3.97 14.85
CA ALA A 151 -19.40 -3.23 13.76
C ALA A 151 -20.83 -2.78 14.08
N ALA A 152 -21.65 -3.64 14.70
CA ALA A 152 -23.00 -3.31 15.14
C ALA A 152 -22.98 -2.17 16.14
N LYS A 153 -22.07 -2.21 17.12
CA LYS A 153 -21.85 -1.13 18.08
C LYS A 153 -21.56 0.21 17.38
N GLY A 154 -20.67 0.23 16.39
CA GLY A 154 -20.37 1.43 15.61
C GLY A 154 -21.50 1.90 14.68
N LEU A 155 -22.38 0.99 14.24
CA LEU A 155 -23.55 1.31 13.41
C LEU A 155 -24.76 1.78 14.24
N MET A 156 -24.81 1.41 15.52
CA MET A 156 -25.84 1.81 16.47
C MET A 156 -25.55 3.15 17.14
N THR A 157 -24.28 3.54 17.25
CA THR A 157 -23.93 4.91 17.64
C THR A 157 -24.47 5.88 16.58
N PRO A 158 -25.31 6.87 16.95
CA PRO A 158 -25.98 7.71 15.97
C PRO A 158 -24.97 8.48 15.11
N ALA A 159 -24.81 8.06 13.86
CA ALA A 159 -24.42 8.97 12.80
C ALA A 159 -25.64 9.84 12.45
N GLY A 160 -25.83 10.93 13.19
CA GLY A 160 -26.89 11.92 12.94
C GLY A 160 -28.29 11.50 13.39
N ALA A 161 -28.62 11.69 14.67
CA ALA A 161 -30.01 11.67 15.12
C ALA A 161 -30.68 13.00 14.78
N THR A 162 -31.42 13.05 13.66
CA THR A 162 -32.47 14.05 13.46
C THR A 162 -33.70 13.61 14.28
N PRO A 163 -34.24 14.43 15.20
CA PRO A 163 -35.48 14.06 15.88
C PRO A 163 -36.66 14.28 14.93
N ALA A 164 -37.44 13.22 14.69
CA ALA A 164 -38.78 13.34 14.13
C ALA A 164 -39.73 13.98 15.18
N PRO A 165 -40.76 14.75 14.77
CA PRO A 165 -41.48 15.64 15.66
C PRO A 165 -42.56 14.89 16.46
N ALA A 166 -42.60 15.09 17.78
CA ALA A 166 -43.76 14.74 18.62
C ALA A 166 -43.78 15.61 19.90
N PRO A 167 -44.92 15.70 20.59
CA PRO A 167 -45.69 16.91 20.84
C PRO A 167 -45.24 17.71 22.08
N ALA A 168 -45.65 18.97 22.13
CA ALA A 168 -45.35 19.92 23.19
C ALA A 168 -45.71 19.39 24.59
N VAL A 169 -44.71 19.18 25.45
CA VAL A 169 -44.88 19.18 26.92
C VAL A 169 -43.75 20.00 27.53
N ARG A 170 -44.12 21.08 28.21
CA ARG A 170 -43.23 21.92 29.03
C ARG A 170 -42.76 21.11 30.24
N GLY A 171 -41.45 20.93 30.39
CA GLY A 171 -40.79 20.35 31.56
C GLY A 171 -39.37 20.90 31.72
N THR A 172 -39.12 21.51 32.88
CA THR A 172 -38.00 22.36 33.33
C THR A 172 -36.57 22.01 32.87
N LEU A 173 -35.85 23.05 32.40
CA LEU A 173 -34.42 23.12 32.03
C LEU A 173 -33.41 22.52 33.03
N ASP A 174 -33.80 22.34 34.29
CA ASP A 174 -32.91 21.99 35.40
C ASP A 174 -32.51 20.49 35.41
N GLN A 175 -33.39 19.61 34.91
CA GLN A 175 -33.11 18.16 34.84
C GLN A 175 -32.18 17.81 33.67
N THR A 176 -32.29 18.55 32.56
CA THR A 176 -31.39 18.44 31.40
C THR A 176 -29.98 18.92 31.76
N TYR A 177 -29.86 19.97 32.57
CA TYR A 177 -28.57 20.52 32.99
C TYR A 177 -27.79 19.58 33.92
N LYS A 178 -28.48 18.88 34.83
CA LYS A 178 -27.86 17.88 35.72
C LYS A 178 -27.38 16.64 34.97
N ALA A 179 -28.19 16.11 34.06
CA ALA A 179 -27.79 15.00 33.20
C ALA A 179 -26.57 15.36 32.31
N TYR A 180 -26.51 16.61 31.84
CA TYR A 180 -25.38 17.12 31.06
C TYR A 180 -24.11 17.31 31.92
N ALA A 181 -24.23 17.80 33.15
CA ALA A 181 -23.12 17.94 34.10
C ALA A 181 -22.57 16.57 34.55
N ASP A 182 -23.44 15.58 34.78
CA ASP A 182 -23.02 14.21 35.11
C ASP A 182 -22.29 13.55 33.92
N THR A 183 -22.72 13.83 32.68
CA THR A 183 -22.04 13.36 31.46
C THR A 183 -20.66 14.02 31.29
N LEU A 184 -20.53 15.31 31.60
CA LEU A 184 -19.25 16.03 31.60
C LEU A 184 -18.27 15.52 32.67
N MET A 185 -18.76 15.14 33.85
CA MET A 185 -17.95 14.60 34.94
C MET A 185 -17.47 13.17 34.66
N HIS A 186 -18.29 12.33 34.00
CA HIS A 186 -17.87 11.01 33.51
C HIS A 186 -16.84 11.13 32.40
N GLY A 187 -17.03 12.07 31.46
CA GLY A 187 -16.03 12.37 30.42
C GLY A 187 -14.68 12.81 31.01
N LYS A 188 -14.68 13.55 32.13
CA LYS A 188 -13.45 13.92 32.86
C LYS A 188 -12.76 12.73 33.54
N GLN A 189 -13.51 11.77 34.09
CA GLN A 189 -12.96 10.55 34.69
C GLN A 189 -12.39 9.59 33.64
N ASP A 190 -13.02 9.51 32.47
CA ASP A 190 -12.49 8.80 31.30
C ASP A 190 -11.21 9.46 30.78
N ILE A 191 -11.10 10.79 30.87
CA ILE A 191 -9.90 11.57 30.55
C ILE A 191 -8.76 11.30 31.52
N ASP A 192 -9.01 11.24 32.84
CA ASP A 192 -7.97 10.94 33.84
C ASP A 192 -7.44 9.49 33.69
N THR A 193 -8.32 8.56 33.30
CA THR A 193 -7.98 7.17 32.97
C THR A 193 -7.16 7.08 31.67
N LEU A 194 -7.55 7.86 30.65
CA LEU A 194 -6.80 8.00 29.41
C LEU A 194 -5.42 8.63 29.65
N ILE A 195 -5.30 9.69 30.46
CA ILE A 195 -4.01 10.31 30.87
C ILE A 195 -3.10 9.32 31.59
N SER A 196 -3.65 8.48 32.46
CA SER A 196 -2.89 7.43 33.13
C SER A 196 -2.37 6.38 32.14
N SER A 197 -3.19 5.97 31.16
CA SER A 197 -2.78 5.09 30.05
C SER A 197 -1.82 5.77 29.04
N PHE A 198 -1.86 7.10 28.92
CA PHE A 198 -0.97 7.88 28.07
C PHE A 198 0.44 7.96 28.66
N THR A 199 0.55 8.07 29.99
CA THR A 199 1.83 8.16 30.69
C THR A 199 2.56 6.81 30.68
N SER A 200 1.82 5.69 30.73
CA SER A 200 2.38 4.34 30.55
C SER A 200 2.85 4.08 29.12
N ASN A 201 2.08 4.51 28.10
CA ASN A 201 2.47 4.29 26.70
C ASN A 201 3.66 5.16 26.26
N ALA A 202 3.80 6.38 26.80
CA ALA A 202 4.95 7.26 26.53
C ALA A 202 6.25 6.72 27.18
N THR A 203 6.15 6.15 28.38
CA THR A 203 7.28 5.51 29.06
C THR A 203 7.70 4.22 28.37
N GLU A 204 6.76 3.46 27.81
CA GLU A 204 7.04 2.29 26.96
C GLU A 204 7.72 2.66 25.63
N ALA A 205 7.32 3.77 24.99
CA ALA A 205 7.93 4.24 23.75
C ALA A 205 9.39 4.69 23.94
N GLU A 206 9.68 5.37 25.06
CA GLU A 206 11.05 5.77 25.40
C GLU A 206 11.92 4.57 25.80
N ALA A 207 11.37 3.61 26.56
CA ALA A 207 12.05 2.34 26.86
C ALA A 207 12.34 1.51 25.59
N ALA A 208 11.46 1.53 24.59
CA ALA A 208 11.67 0.87 23.30
C ALA A 208 12.78 1.54 22.48
N ARG A 209 12.89 2.88 22.50
CA ARG A 209 13.97 3.62 21.84
C ARG A 209 15.34 3.36 22.48
N LEU A 210 15.42 3.35 23.81
CA LEU A 210 16.64 3.03 24.53
C LEU A 210 17.12 1.60 24.24
N LYS A 211 16.19 0.63 24.18
CA LYS A 211 16.51 -0.75 23.76
C LYS A 211 16.95 -0.83 22.30
N ALA A 212 16.36 -0.05 21.39
CA ALA A 212 16.78 -0.01 19.99
C ALA A 212 18.20 0.56 19.85
N ALA A 213 18.53 1.63 20.58
CA ALA A 213 19.88 2.19 20.61
C ALA A 213 20.92 1.18 21.15
N GLU A 214 20.57 0.44 22.21
CA GLU A 214 21.42 -0.61 22.79
C GLU A 214 21.67 -1.78 21.81
N GLN A 215 20.64 -2.23 21.08
CA GLN A 215 20.76 -3.31 20.10
C GLN A 215 21.56 -2.88 18.86
N THR A 216 21.40 -1.62 18.41
CA THR A 216 22.21 -1.06 17.32
C THR A 216 23.68 -0.95 17.72
N ALA A 217 23.98 -0.57 18.97
CA ALA A 217 25.35 -0.58 19.48
C ALA A 217 25.96 -1.99 19.49
N LYS A 218 25.21 -3.02 19.93
CA LYS A 218 25.64 -4.42 19.90
C LYS A 218 25.89 -4.93 18.47
N ALA A 219 25.04 -4.57 17.52
CA ALA A 219 25.24 -4.89 16.11
C ALA A 219 26.49 -4.21 15.53
N GLY A 220 26.77 -2.97 15.93
CA GLY A 220 28.00 -2.26 15.58
C GLY A 220 29.27 -2.92 16.12
N THR A 221 29.25 -3.39 17.37
CA THR A 221 30.38 -4.15 17.96
C THR A 221 30.61 -5.48 17.23
N ALA A 222 29.54 -6.23 16.94
CA ALA A 222 29.64 -7.49 16.19
C ALA A 222 30.16 -7.29 14.75
N ALA A 223 29.73 -6.21 14.08
CA ALA A 223 30.24 -5.84 12.76
C ALA A 223 31.75 -5.53 12.79
N GLY A 224 32.21 -4.84 13.84
CA GLY A 224 33.64 -4.57 14.07
C GLY A 224 34.46 -5.85 14.25
N THR A 225 33.94 -6.84 14.99
CA THR A 225 34.59 -8.14 15.17
C THR A 225 34.70 -8.92 13.85
N VAL A 226 33.64 -8.93 13.03
CA VAL A 226 33.66 -9.55 11.69
C VAL A 226 34.71 -8.89 10.79
N ALA A 227 34.75 -7.56 10.77
CA ALA A 227 35.71 -6.80 9.96
C ALA A 227 37.16 -7.05 10.40
N ALA A 228 37.42 -7.12 11.71
CA ALA A 228 38.75 -7.43 12.25
C ALA A 228 39.22 -8.85 11.90
N LEU A 229 38.33 -9.85 12.00
CA LEU A 229 38.64 -11.24 11.63
C LEU A 229 38.86 -11.38 10.12
N LYS A 230 38.05 -10.70 9.30
CA LYS A 230 38.25 -10.67 7.85
C LYS A 230 39.61 -10.07 7.47
N GLY A 231 39.98 -8.93 8.05
CA GLY A 231 41.29 -8.31 7.83
C GLY A 231 42.46 -9.20 8.26
N THR A 232 42.29 -9.96 9.36
CA THR A 232 43.30 -10.93 9.83
C THR A 232 43.47 -12.10 8.86
N ILE A 233 42.36 -12.63 8.33
CA ILE A 233 42.37 -13.72 7.33
C ILE A 233 43.04 -13.25 6.03
N GLU A 234 42.70 -12.06 5.55
CA GLU A 234 43.29 -11.47 4.34
C GLU A 234 44.80 -11.25 4.51
N ALA A 235 45.23 -10.69 5.65
CA ALA A 235 46.65 -10.48 5.94
C ALA A 235 47.45 -11.80 6.04
N GLN A 236 46.88 -12.84 6.67
CA GLN A 236 47.54 -14.15 6.75
C GLN A 236 47.59 -14.87 5.39
N THR A 237 46.51 -14.78 4.60
CA THR A 237 46.44 -15.37 3.26
C THR A 237 47.49 -14.75 2.34
N GLU A 238 47.65 -13.42 2.39
CA GLU A 238 48.65 -12.72 1.58
C GLU A 238 50.09 -13.02 2.03
N ALA A 239 50.34 -13.06 3.35
CA ALA A 239 51.66 -13.44 3.90
C ALA A 239 52.07 -14.89 3.53
N THR A 240 51.12 -15.81 3.35
CA THR A 240 51.42 -17.16 2.85
C THR A 240 51.60 -17.18 1.34
N ARG A 241 50.82 -16.41 0.58
CA ARG A 241 50.99 -16.24 -0.87
C ARG A 241 52.40 -15.77 -1.21
N GLU A 242 52.87 -14.75 -0.53
CA GLU A 242 54.24 -14.25 -0.72
C GLU A 242 55.31 -15.30 -0.42
N ARG A 243 55.13 -16.09 0.66
CA ARG A 243 56.05 -17.19 0.99
C ARG A 243 56.09 -18.25 -0.10
N GLY A 244 54.94 -18.61 -0.68
CA GLY A 244 54.84 -19.58 -1.78
C GLY A 244 55.54 -19.12 -3.06
N VAL A 245 55.36 -17.84 -3.44
CA VAL A 245 56.04 -17.25 -4.61
C VAL A 245 57.56 -17.25 -4.43
N ARG A 246 58.05 -16.93 -3.23
CA ARG A 246 59.49 -16.95 -2.89
C ARG A 246 60.06 -18.38 -2.86
N LEU A 247 59.37 -19.34 -2.24
CA LEU A 247 59.80 -20.75 -2.18
C LEU A 247 59.88 -21.41 -3.57
N LEU A 248 58.98 -21.04 -4.48
CA LEU A 248 58.93 -21.58 -5.84
C LEU A 248 59.82 -20.79 -6.83
N LYS A 249 60.54 -19.75 -6.38
CA LYS A 249 61.36 -18.87 -7.22
C LYS A 249 60.60 -18.29 -8.41
N LEU A 250 59.33 -17.91 -8.18
CA LEU A 250 58.47 -17.30 -9.18
C LEU A 250 58.40 -15.78 -9.04
N ASP A 251 59.14 -15.22 -8.08
CA ASP A 251 59.22 -13.78 -7.86
C ASP A 251 59.88 -13.10 -9.06
N THR A 252 59.15 -12.22 -9.75
CA THR A 252 59.63 -11.49 -10.94
C THR A 252 60.66 -10.41 -10.61
N SER A 253 60.82 -10.07 -9.34
CA SER A 253 61.84 -9.13 -8.87
C SER A 253 63.19 -9.79 -8.57
N ASP A 254 63.24 -11.14 -8.46
CA ASP A 254 64.49 -11.90 -8.29
C ASP A 254 65.15 -12.13 -9.67
N PRO A 255 66.39 -11.64 -9.90
CA PRO A 255 67.12 -11.87 -11.15
C PRO A 255 67.38 -13.35 -11.47
N ASN A 256 67.34 -14.22 -10.46
CA ASN A 256 67.57 -15.66 -10.59
C ASN A 256 66.27 -16.47 -10.58
N ASN A 257 65.13 -15.84 -10.86
CA ASN A 257 63.86 -16.54 -10.89
C ASN A 257 63.79 -17.54 -12.05
N VAL A 258 62.93 -18.55 -11.88
CA VAL A 258 62.82 -19.65 -12.85
C VAL A 258 62.22 -19.16 -14.17
N ILE A 259 61.30 -18.19 -14.13
CA ILE A 259 60.63 -17.68 -15.34
C ILE A 259 61.62 -16.94 -16.25
N ALA A 260 62.41 -16.00 -15.73
CA ALA A 260 63.37 -15.24 -16.53
C ALA A 260 64.52 -16.13 -17.00
N THR A 261 64.99 -17.07 -16.16
CA THR A 261 66.05 -18.01 -16.54
C THR A 261 65.62 -18.91 -17.70
N GLU A 262 64.42 -19.50 -17.62
CA GLU A 262 63.90 -20.39 -18.67
C GLU A 262 63.47 -19.64 -19.94
N LEU A 263 62.94 -18.42 -19.82
CA LEU A 263 62.62 -17.58 -20.97
C LEU A 263 63.89 -17.16 -21.74
N THR A 264 64.96 -16.83 -21.03
CA THR A 264 66.27 -16.53 -21.65
C THR A 264 66.82 -17.74 -22.39
N LYS A 265 66.66 -18.94 -21.82
CA LYS A 265 67.05 -20.20 -22.47
C LYS A 265 66.21 -20.48 -23.72
N GLN A 266 64.90 -20.22 -23.69
CA GLN A 266 64.01 -20.37 -24.84
C GLN A 266 64.41 -19.44 -25.99
N MET A 267 64.66 -18.16 -25.72
CA MET A 267 65.09 -17.19 -26.73
C MET A 267 66.41 -17.64 -27.40
N ALA A 268 67.38 -18.14 -26.63
CA ALA A 268 68.64 -18.64 -27.16
C ALA A 268 68.50 -19.94 -27.98
N LEU A 269 67.51 -20.78 -27.65
CA LEU A 269 67.21 -21.99 -28.44
C LEU A 269 66.51 -21.63 -29.75
N GLU A 270 65.55 -20.70 -29.74
CA GLU A 270 64.86 -20.21 -30.94
C GLU A 270 65.84 -19.60 -31.95
N GLU A 271 66.78 -18.77 -31.48
CA GLU A 271 67.81 -18.16 -32.33
C GLU A 271 68.67 -19.20 -33.05
N ARG A 272 68.91 -20.37 -32.43
CA ARG A 272 69.69 -21.48 -33.01
C ARG A 272 68.85 -22.41 -33.89
N MET A 273 67.57 -22.56 -33.59
CA MET A 273 66.65 -23.43 -34.33
C MET A 273 66.24 -22.81 -35.67
N ALA A 274 65.98 -21.50 -35.72
CA ALA A 274 65.50 -20.82 -36.93
C ALA A 274 66.39 -21.00 -38.18
N PRO A 275 67.73 -20.85 -38.13
CA PRO A 275 68.57 -21.08 -39.30
C PRO A 275 68.67 -22.58 -39.67
N LEU A 276 68.65 -23.47 -38.68
CA LEU A 276 68.75 -24.92 -38.90
C LEU A 276 67.47 -25.46 -39.54
N GLU A 277 66.29 -24.98 -39.13
CA GLU A 277 65.00 -25.32 -39.73
C GLU A 277 64.95 -24.93 -41.20
N LYS A 278 65.45 -23.73 -41.51
CA LYS A 278 65.53 -23.23 -42.88
C LYS A 278 66.48 -24.07 -43.75
N ASP A 279 67.63 -24.48 -43.21
CA ASP A 279 68.59 -25.33 -43.91
C ASP A 279 68.04 -26.75 -44.12
N ILE A 280 67.42 -27.36 -43.10
CA ILE A 280 66.74 -28.65 -43.19
C ILE A 280 65.65 -28.60 -44.27
N SER A 281 64.80 -27.57 -44.25
CA SER A 281 63.71 -27.40 -45.22
C SER A 281 64.24 -27.21 -46.64
N ALA A 282 65.28 -26.41 -46.83
CA ALA A 282 65.92 -26.21 -48.13
C ALA A 282 66.53 -27.52 -48.67
N ARG A 283 67.14 -28.34 -47.81
CA ARG A 283 67.75 -29.63 -48.17
C ARG A 283 66.73 -30.73 -48.43
N MET A 284 65.62 -30.76 -47.68
CA MET A 284 64.49 -31.67 -47.93
C MET A 284 63.76 -31.35 -49.24
N GLY A 285 63.77 -30.08 -49.66
CA GLY A 285 63.15 -29.61 -50.90
C GLY A 285 63.93 -29.93 -52.19
N VAL A 286 65.15 -30.46 -52.10
CA VAL A 286 65.92 -30.85 -53.29
C VAL A 286 65.47 -32.23 -53.76
N GLY A 287 64.90 -32.32 -54.97
CA GLY A 287 64.50 -33.60 -55.59
C GLY A 287 65.68 -34.35 -56.21
N PHE A 288 65.58 -35.69 -56.27
CA PHE A 288 66.60 -36.56 -56.88
C PHE A 288 66.90 -36.19 -58.34
N PHE A 289 65.86 -35.85 -59.11
CA PHE A 289 65.99 -35.53 -60.54
C PHE A 289 66.43 -34.08 -60.81
N ASP A 290 66.36 -33.19 -59.81
CA ASP A 290 66.77 -31.80 -59.92
C ASP A 290 68.27 -31.63 -59.63
N ASN A 291 68.78 -32.35 -58.63
CA ASN A 291 70.21 -32.42 -58.32
C ASN A 291 70.58 -33.74 -57.61
N PRO A 292 70.94 -34.80 -58.37
CA PRO A 292 71.13 -36.14 -57.81
C PRO A 292 72.32 -36.22 -56.83
N ILE A 293 73.36 -35.41 -57.02
CA ILE A 293 74.52 -35.36 -56.13
C ILE A 293 74.13 -34.71 -54.79
N ALA A 294 73.47 -33.55 -54.83
CA ALA A 294 73.01 -32.87 -53.62
C ALA A 294 71.96 -33.69 -52.86
N TRP A 295 71.06 -34.38 -53.56
CA TRP A 295 70.10 -35.29 -52.94
C TRP A 295 70.79 -36.42 -52.17
N LEU A 296 71.80 -37.08 -52.77
CA LEU A 296 72.52 -38.18 -52.13
C LEU A 296 73.29 -37.71 -50.88
N VAL A 297 73.91 -36.53 -50.95
CA VAL A 297 74.59 -35.91 -49.79
C VAL A 297 73.56 -35.57 -48.70
N ASN A 298 72.41 -35.01 -49.07
CA ASN A 298 71.36 -34.66 -48.11
C ASN A 298 70.81 -35.91 -47.39
N GLN A 299 70.75 -37.08 -48.03
CA GLN A 299 70.36 -38.34 -47.35
C GLN A 299 71.29 -38.72 -46.18
N THR A 300 72.53 -38.26 -46.20
CA THR A 300 73.51 -38.54 -45.13
C THR A 300 73.57 -37.44 -44.05
N VAL A 301 73.24 -36.20 -44.41
CA VAL A 301 73.35 -35.03 -43.50
C VAL A 301 72.03 -34.71 -42.79
N LEU A 302 70.89 -34.87 -43.49
CA LEU A 302 69.57 -34.56 -42.95
C LEU A 302 69.25 -35.29 -41.63
N PRO A 303 69.55 -36.60 -41.46
CA PRO A 303 69.25 -37.28 -40.20
C PRO A 303 69.92 -36.62 -38.99
N GLY A 304 71.19 -36.23 -39.11
CA GLY A 304 71.93 -35.57 -38.04
C GLY A 304 71.41 -34.16 -37.72
N GLN A 305 71.03 -33.39 -38.75
CA GLN A 305 70.45 -32.05 -38.56
C GLN A 305 69.04 -32.11 -37.94
N VAL A 306 68.19 -33.04 -38.39
CA VAL A 306 66.86 -33.27 -37.84
C VAL A 306 66.95 -33.73 -36.39
N GLU A 307 67.91 -34.59 -36.05
CA GLU A 307 68.16 -35.01 -34.67
C GLU A 307 68.58 -33.83 -33.78
N GLN A 308 69.47 -32.95 -34.27
CA GLN A 308 69.88 -31.74 -33.56
C GLN A 308 68.70 -30.78 -33.35
N TYR A 309 67.87 -30.56 -34.38
CA TYR A 309 66.66 -29.75 -34.26
C TYR A 309 65.68 -30.35 -33.24
N ASN A 310 65.42 -31.66 -33.33
CA ASN A 310 64.54 -32.37 -32.39
C ASN A 310 65.08 -32.39 -30.96
N ALA A 311 66.40 -32.39 -30.76
CA ALA A 311 67.02 -32.24 -29.44
C ALA A 311 66.80 -30.82 -28.87
N MET A 312 66.94 -29.78 -29.70
CA MET A 312 66.67 -28.41 -29.28
C MET A 312 65.17 -28.17 -29.02
N ALA A 313 64.28 -28.69 -29.87
CA ALA A 313 62.84 -28.63 -29.69
C ALA A 313 62.37 -29.35 -28.41
N ARG A 314 62.99 -30.49 -28.06
CA ARG A 314 62.77 -31.16 -26.76
C ARG A 314 63.19 -30.27 -25.59
N SER A 315 64.38 -29.69 -25.64
CA SER A 315 64.86 -28.78 -24.59
C SER A 315 63.98 -27.52 -24.42
N TYR A 316 63.42 -27.01 -25.52
CA TYR A 316 62.46 -25.90 -25.51
C TYR A 316 61.15 -26.30 -24.82
N ASN A 317 60.59 -27.46 -25.20
CA ASN A 317 59.36 -28.01 -24.61
C ASN A 317 59.54 -28.39 -23.13
N ASP A 318 60.73 -28.86 -22.75
CA ASP A 318 61.09 -29.15 -21.36
C ASP A 318 61.10 -27.88 -20.50
N SER A 319 61.65 -26.78 -21.03
CA SER A 319 61.61 -25.46 -20.38
C SER A 319 60.17 -24.95 -20.21
N GLN A 320 59.32 -25.11 -21.22
CA GLN A 320 57.90 -24.73 -21.13
C GLN A 320 57.16 -25.57 -20.09
N THR A 321 57.38 -26.88 -20.10
CA THR A 321 56.79 -27.81 -19.12
C THR A 321 57.23 -27.48 -17.69
N LEU A 322 58.48 -27.03 -17.50
CA LEU A 322 58.99 -26.62 -16.19
C LEU A 322 58.30 -25.35 -15.69
N ILE A 323 58.13 -24.34 -16.55
CA ILE A 323 57.39 -23.11 -16.22
C ILE A 323 55.94 -23.46 -15.84
N ASP A 324 55.26 -24.24 -16.67
CA ASP A 324 53.87 -24.63 -16.46
C ASP A 324 53.72 -25.43 -15.17
N ARG A 325 54.59 -26.42 -14.93
CA ARG A 325 54.57 -27.22 -13.69
C ARG A 325 54.77 -26.35 -12.45
N ARG A 326 55.63 -25.34 -12.50
CA ARG A 326 55.86 -24.44 -11.37
C ARG A 326 54.69 -23.49 -11.13
N GLN A 327 54.07 -22.97 -12.19
CA GLN A 327 52.84 -22.19 -12.10
C GLN A 327 51.67 -23.03 -11.56
N HIS A 328 51.55 -24.28 -12.02
CA HIS A 328 50.57 -25.23 -11.50
C HIS A 328 50.82 -25.59 -10.04
N MET A 329 52.07 -25.75 -9.60
CA MET A 329 52.41 -25.95 -8.18
C MET A 329 52.07 -24.73 -7.32
N ALA A 330 52.29 -23.51 -7.82
CA ALA A 330 51.86 -22.29 -7.14
C ALA A 330 50.33 -22.21 -7.01
N ASN A 331 49.61 -22.61 -8.07
CA ASN A 331 48.15 -22.70 -8.07
C ASN A 331 47.61 -23.82 -7.17
N ALA A 332 48.31 -24.97 -7.07
CA ALA A 332 47.94 -26.10 -6.22
C ALA A 332 48.25 -25.84 -4.72
N GLN A 333 49.27 -25.03 -4.41
CA GLN A 333 49.56 -24.60 -3.04
C GLN A 333 48.41 -23.78 -2.45
N LYS A 334 47.64 -23.08 -3.30
CA LYS A 334 46.40 -22.37 -2.93
C LYS A 334 45.35 -23.27 -2.26
N THR A 335 45.43 -24.59 -2.48
CA THR A 335 44.48 -25.58 -1.98
C THR A 335 44.93 -26.28 -0.69
N ILE A 336 46.22 -26.20 -0.32
CA ILE A 336 46.82 -26.95 0.81
C ILE A 336 46.85 -26.13 2.12
N ASP A 337 46.77 -24.80 2.06
CA ASP A 337 46.88 -23.89 3.22
C ASP A 337 45.60 -23.77 4.08
N VAL A 338 44.63 -24.67 3.87
CA VAL A 338 43.32 -24.65 4.54
C VAL A 338 43.46 -24.87 6.06
N ALA A 339 44.49 -25.58 6.55
CA ALA A 339 44.59 -25.95 7.97
C ALA A 339 44.85 -24.79 8.94
N GLY A 340 45.64 -23.76 8.58
CA GLY A 340 45.93 -22.61 9.46
C GLY A 340 44.82 -21.56 9.47
N VAL A 341 44.09 -21.44 8.36
CA VAL A 341 43.04 -20.44 8.16
C VAL A 341 41.65 -20.98 8.55
N THR A 342 41.47 -22.31 8.62
CA THR A 342 40.17 -22.94 8.97
C THR A 342 39.65 -22.52 10.34
N ASP A 343 40.50 -22.41 11.36
CA ASP A 343 40.08 -21.94 12.69
C ASP A 343 39.60 -20.48 12.66
N LEU A 344 40.30 -19.62 11.91
CA LEU A 344 39.93 -18.22 11.73
C LEU A 344 38.67 -18.05 10.86
N ILE A 345 38.49 -18.86 9.81
CA ILE A 345 37.28 -18.90 8.97
C ILE A 345 36.08 -19.38 9.79
N THR A 346 36.28 -20.36 10.68
CA THR A 346 35.25 -20.84 11.60
C THR A 346 34.87 -19.75 12.59
N LYS A 347 35.85 -19.06 13.21
CA LYS A 347 35.63 -17.90 14.08
C LYS A 347 34.95 -16.73 13.36
N GLN A 348 35.32 -16.48 12.11
CA GLN A 348 34.68 -15.47 11.27
C GLN A 348 33.23 -15.85 10.97
N SER A 349 32.95 -17.12 10.67
CA SER A 349 31.61 -17.62 10.39
C SER A 349 30.71 -17.53 11.63
N LEU A 350 31.24 -17.83 12.83
CA LEU A 350 30.56 -17.64 14.10
C LEU A 350 30.29 -16.15 14.39
N ALA A 351 31.29 -15.29 14.23
CA ALA A 351 31.13 -13.84 14.38
C ALA A 351 30.13 -13.26 13.36
N GLN A 352 30.08 -13.81 12.14
CA GLN A 352 29.12 -13.42 11.11
C GLN A 352 27.69 -13.86 11.47
N ALA A 353 27.53 -15.05 12.07
CA ALA A 353 26.25 -15.50 12.62
C ALA A 353 25.79 -14.60 13.78
N ASP A 354 26.69 -14.24 14.69
CA ASP A 354 26.41 -13.32 15.80
C ASP A 354 26.03 -11.91 15.30
N PHE A 355 26.71 -11.41 14.27
CA PHE A 355 26.34 -10.16 13.60
C PHE A 355 24.95 -10.24 12.96
N ASN A 356 24.62 -11.35 12.28
CA ASN A 356 23.31 -11.51 11.66
C ASN A 356 22.18 -11.55 12.71
N VAL A 357 22.40 -12.21 13.85
CA VAL A 357 21.46 -12.24 14.98
C VAL A 357 21.33 -10.85 15.63
N ALA A 358 22.45 -10.18 15.89
CA ALA A 358 22.45 -8.83 16.46
C ALA A 358 21.78 -7.80 15.53
N SER A 359 22.02 -7.89 14.22
CA SER A 359 21.40 -7.04 13.20
C SER A 359 19.90 -7.30 13.06
N ALA A 360 19.46 -8.56 13.09
CA ALA A 360 18.04 -8.90 13.09
C ALA A 360 17.33 -8.40 14.36
N ASN A 361 17.98 -8.51 15.53
CA ASN A 361 17.46 -7.99 16.79
C ASN A 361 17.42 -6.46 16.81
N ALA A 362 18.43 -5.78 16.26
CA ALA A 362 18.45 -4.33 16.07
C ALA A 362 17.33 -3.90 15.13
N LYS A 363 17.13 -4.60 14.00
CA LYS A 363 16.04 -4.30 13.07
C LYS A 363 14.66 -4.55 13.67
N ALA A 364 14.49 -5.63 14.43
CA ALA A 364 13.25 -5.89 15.15
C ALA A 364 12.99 -4.87 16.27
N ALA A 365 14.04 -4.37 16.94
CA ALA A 365 13.92 -3.31 17.93
C ALA A 365 13.61 -1.95 17.29
N GLU A 366 14.21 -1.63 16.14
CA GLU A 366 13.91 -0.45 15.32
C GLU A 366 12.46 -0.49 14.82
N LEU A 367 11.99 -1.62 14.27
CA LEU A 367 10.60 -1.78 13.83
C LEU A 367 9.59 -1.65 14.98
N ARG A 368 9.95 -2.11 16.19
CA ARG A 368 9.15 -1.90 17.40
C ARG A 368 9.16 -0.43 17.84
N ALA A 369 10.32 0.23 17.78
CA ALA A 369 10.45 1.66 18.08
C ALA A 369 9.69 2.53 17.05
N ASP A 370 9.69 2.16 15.77
CA ASP A 370 8.96 2.81 14.68
C ASP A 370 7.46 2.57 14.77
N ALA A 371 7.03 1.36 15.16
CA ALA A 371 5.63 1.07 15.45
C ALA A 371 5.13 1.90 16.66
N SER A 372 5.94 1.97 17.73
CA SER A 372 5.65 2.80 18.91
C SER A 372 5.74 4.30 18.63
N ALA A 373 6.64 4.74 17.75
CA ALA A 373 6.75 6.14 17.30
C ALA A 373 5.64 6.53 16.33
N GLY A 374 5.16 5.60 15.49
CA GLY A 374 3.97 5.77 14.65
C GLY A 374 2.69 5.86 15.48
N ALA A 375 2.60 5.10 16.57
CA ALA A 375 1.55 5.23 17.57
C ALA A 375 1.67 6.57 18.32
N ALA A 376 2.86 6.95 18.80
CA ALA A 376 3.11 8.22 19.49
C ALA A 376 2.93 9.46 18.59
N ALA A 377 3.25 9.39 17.30
CA ALA A 377 3.03 10.47 16.32
C ALA A 377 1.56 10.57 15.89
N LYS A 378 0.85 9.43 15.76
CA LYS A 378 -0.60 9.42 15.66
C LYS A 378 -1.25 9.95 16.93
N VAL A 379 -0.68 9.69 18.11
CA VAL A 379 -1.18 10.14 19.41
C VAL A 379 -0.84 11.60 19.69
N MET A 380 0.31 12.14 19.28
CA MET A 380 0.59 13.58 19.30
C MET A 380 -0.23 14.31 18.23
N GLY A 381 -0.46 13.67 17.08
CA GLY A 381 -1.42 14.13 16.08
C GLY A 381 -2.85 14.17 16.64
N ILE A 382 -3.28 13.12 17.35
CA ILE A 382 -4.59 13.03 17.99
C ILE A 382 -4.67 13.93 19.22
N ALA A 383 -3.63 14.12 20.02
CA ALA A 383 -3.61 15.00 21.19
C ALA A 383 -3.53 16.48 20.79
N ARG A 384 -2.86 16.80 19.68
CA ARG A 384 -2.94 18.11 19.04
C ARG A 384 -4.32 18.35 18.43
N LEU A 385 -4.87 17.35 17.72
CA LEU A 385 -6.25 17.38 17.25
C LEU A 385 -7.25 17.46 18.41
N LYS A 386 -6.98 16.84 19.57
CA LYS A 386 -7.86 16.85 20.75
C LYS A 386 -7.72 18.12 21.57
N SER A 387 -6.53 18.71 21.66
CA SER A 387 -6.32 20.07 22.18
C SER A 387 -7.00 21.11 21.27
N GLU A 388 -7.05 20.87 19.96
CA GLU A 388 -7.82 21.66 19.00
C GLU A 388 -9.33 21.37 19.08
N LEU A 389 -9.76 20.14 19.40
CA LEU A 389 -11.18 19.73 19.55
C LEU A 389 -11.78 20.12 20.89
N THR A 390 -11.03 20.14 21.99
CA THR A 390 -11.53 20.56 23.32
C THR A 390 -11.77 22.07 23.37
N GLY A 391 -11.20 22.83 22.43
CA GLY A 391 -11.58 24.22 22.15
C GLY A 391 -12.71 24.38 21.11
N ARG A 392 -13.09 23.29 20.40
CA ARG A 392 -13.99 23.28 19.22
C ARG A 392 -15.15 22.27 19.35
N GLU A 393 -15.56 21.86 20.55
CA GLU A 393 -16.82 21.11 20.76
C GLU A 393 -18.04 22.05 20.77
N LEU A 394 -18.17 22.81 19.69
CA LEU A 394 -19.44 23.23 19.11
C LEU A 394 -19.27 22.93 17.62
N GLY A 395 -20.07 22.03 17.05
CA GLY A 395 -20.09 21.91 15.59
C GLY A 395 -20.40 23.28 14.99
N LEU A 396 -19.93 23.60 13.77
CA LEU A 396 -20.28 24.87 13.12
C LEU A 396 -21.81 25.06 13.01
N HIS A 397 -22.55 23.95 12.93
CA HIS A 397 -24.00 23.90 13.06
C HIS A 397 -24.50 24.28 14.46
N ASP A 398 -23.88 23.78 15.53
CA ASP A 398 -24.23 24.16 16.91
C ASP A 398 -23.87 25.62 17.22
N LEU A 399 -22.76 26.12 16.66
CA LEU A 399 -22.41 27.54 16.69
C LEU A 399 -23.47 28.38 15.98
N ALA A 400 -23.94 27.96 14.80
CA ALA A 400 -25.01 28.63 14.08
C ALA A 400 -26.34 28.64 14.86
N VAL A 401 -26.72 27.52 15.47
CA VAL A 401 -27.90 27.41 16.35
C VAL A 401 -27.75 28.31 17.58
N ARG A 402 -26.56 28.36 18.19
CA ARG A 402 -26.29 29.23 19.34
C ARG A 402 -26.36 30.70 18.95
N ILE A 403 -25.83 31.09 17.79
CA ILE A 403 -25.94 32.46 17.25
C ILE A 403 -27.41 32.85 17.04
N GLU A 404 -28.25 31.94 16.52
CA GLU A 404 -29.71 32.15 16.38
C GLU A 404 -30.40 32.30 17.76
N SER A 405 -29.95 31.55 18.77
CA SER A 405 -30.56 31.57 20.12
C SER A 405 -30.20 32.81 20.95
N LEU A 406 -29.10 33.50 20.61
CA LEU A 406 -28.66 34.70 21.33
C LEU A 406 -29.57 35.89 20.99
N GLN A 407 -30.27 36.38 22.03
CA GLN A 407 -31.08 37.60 21.96
C GLN A 407 -30.22 38.81 21.55
N ASP A 408 -30.76 39.67 20.70
CA ASP A 408 -30.13 40.93 20.28
C ASP A 408 -30.19 42.00 21.39
N ASN A 409 -29.48 41.74 22.49
CA ASN A 409 -29.31 42.67 23.60
C ASN A 409 -27.84 43.02 23.82
N ILE A 410 -27.57 44.08 24.57
CA ILE A 410 -26.20 44.62 24.77
C ILE A 410 -25.28 43.58 25.41
N GLN A 411 -25.80 42.75 26.32
CA GLN A 411 -25.01 41.76 27.07
C GLN A 411 -24.52 40.61 26.18
N ASN A 412 -25.31 40.18 25.20
CA ASN A 412 -24.98 39.06 24.31
C ASN A 412 -24.30 39.49 23.00
N ARG A 413 -24.18 40.81 22.76
CA ARG A 413 -23.68 41.35 21.49
C ARG A 413 -22.25 40.94 21.18
N ASP A 414 -21.37 40.97 22.18
CA ASP A 414 -19.96 40.67 21.99
C ASP A 414 -19.71 39.16 21.83
N GLU A 415 -20.46 38.33 22.56
CA GLU A 415 -20.47 36.88 22.38
C GLU A 415 -21.01 36.48 21.00
N LYS A 416 -22.13 37.07 20.56
CA LYS A 416 -22.69 36.82 19.22
C LYS A 416 -21.70 37.20 18.12
N LYS A 417 -21.01 38.34 18.25
CA LYS A 417 -19.94 38.75 17.32
C LYS A 417 -18.79 37.76 17.29
N ARG A 418 -18.35 37.28 18.46
CA ARG A 418 -17.26 36.29 18.57
C ARG A 418 -17.61 34.99 17.85
N LEU A 419 -18.80 34.44 18.11
CA LEU A 419 -19.26 33.19 17.48
C LEU A 419 -19.42 33.36 15.97
N VAL A 420 -19.96 34.49 15.51
CA VAL A 420 -20.04 34.81 14.07
C VAL A 420 -18.64 34.88 13.44
N ALA A 421 -17.66 35.49 14.10
CA ALA A 421 -16.29 35.57 13.60
C ALA A 421 -15.61 34.19 13.50
N GLU A 422 -15.94 33.28 14.41
CA GLU A 422 -15.46 31.90 14.38
C GLU A 422 -16.03 31.13 13.18
N VAL A 423 -17.35 31.21 12.97
CA VAL A 423 -17.99 30.60 11.78
C VAL A 423 -17.47 31.23 10.49
N ASP A 424 -17.34 32.56 10.45
CA ASP A 424 -16.78 33.30 9.32
C ASP A 424 -15.38 32.80 8.95
N THR A 425 -14.55 32.49 9.94
CA THR A 425 -13.19 32.01 9.71
C THR A 425 -13.19 30.68 8.97
N GLU A 426 -14.07 29.75 9.35
CA GLU A 426 -14.15 28.43 8.71
C GLU A 426 -14.81 28.48 7.33
N VAL A 427 -15.91 29.21 7.16
CA VAL A 427 -16.54 29.35 5.83
C VAL A 427 -15.65 30.12 4.86
N LYS A 428 -14.83 31.06 5.33
CA LYS A 428 -13.81 31.73 4.49
C LYS A 428 -12.73 30.78 4.01
N LYS A 429 -12.31 29.78 4.80
CA LYS A 429 -11.36 28.75 4.33
C LYS A 429 -11.95 27.98 3.15
N VAL A 430 -13.20 27.57 3.25
CA VAL A 430 -13.95 26.96 2.14
C VAL A 430 -14.02 27.93 0.96
N GLY A 431 -14.36 29.19 1.21
CA GLY A 431 -14.45 30.23 0.18
C GLY A 431 -13.13 30.43 -0.57
N MET A 432 -12.02 30.59 0.14
CA MET A 432 -10.68 30.71 -0.44
C MET A 432 -10.32 29.48 -1.30
N SER A 433 -10.69 28.28 -0.85
CA SER A 433 -10.37 27.03 -1.55
C SER A 433 -11.10 26.88 -2.90
N ILE A 434 -12.21 27.58 -3.09
CA ILE A 434 -13.03 27.59 -4.33
C ILE A 434 -13.01 28.96 -5.05
N GLY A 435 -12.10 29.87 -4.69
CA GLY A 435 -11.96 31.18 -5.33
C GLY A 435 -13.01 32.23 -4.92
N SER A 436 -13.84 31.95 -3.91
CA SER A 436 -14.89 32.83 -3.40
C SER A 436 -14.57 33.30 -1.98
N PRO A 437 -13.52 34.12 -1.75
CA PRO A 437 -13.04 34.47 -0.41
C PRO A 437 -14.01 35.37 0.38
N ASN A 438 -14.91 36.08 -0.31
CA ASN A 438 -15.81 37.06 0.29
C ASN A 438 -17.12 36.41 0.79
N VAL A 439 -16.99 35.44 1.71
CA VAL A 439 -18.13 34.76 2.35
C VAL A 439 -18.17 35.04 3.84
N SER A 440 -19.40 35.10 4.37
CA SER A 440 -19.67 35.29 5.79
C SER A 440 -20.94 34.55 6.19
N TYR A 441 -21.07 34.20 7.47
CA TYR A 441 -22.25 33.62 8.08
C TYR A 441 -23.50 34.44 7.76
N THR A 442 -23.44 35.77 7.95
CA THR A 442 -24.58 36.66 7.71
C THR A 442 -24.95 36.74 6.22
N GLY A 443 -23.96 36.73 5.33
CA GLY A 443 -24.18 36.71 3.89
C GLY A 443 -24.80 35.40 3.41
N LEU A 444 -24.37 34.27 3.97
CA LEU A 444 -24.91 32.94 3.67
C LEU A 444 -26.32 32.77 4.22
N LEU A 445 -26.57 33.16 5.47
CA LEU A 445 -27.90 33.11 6.09
C LEU A 445 -28.93 33.92 5.28
N ARG A 446 -28.53 35.10 4.76
CA ARG A 446 -29.40 35.94 3.91
C ARG A 446 -29.78 35.26 2.59
N ARG A 447 -28.96 34.32 2.10
CA ARG A 447 -29.22 33.55 0.89
C ARG A 447 -30.11 32.32 1.14
N GLY A 448 -30.36 31.98 2.40
CA GLY A 448 -31.21 30.87 2.82
C GLY A 448 -30.53 29.93 3.81
N LYS A 449 -31.32 29.31 4.70
CA LYS A 449 -30.81 28.35 5.69
C LYS A 449 -30.16 27.13 5.04
N ASP A 450 -30.76 26.61 3.96
CA ASP A 450 -30.19 25.50 3.20
C ASP A 450 -28.79 25.84 2.63
N VAL A 451 -28.60 27.09 2.17
CA VAL A 451 -27.30 27.56 1.66
C VAL A 451 -26.28 27.67 2.79
N LEU A 452 -26.70 28.17 3.96
CA LEU A 452 -25.83 28.20 5.14
C LEU A 452 -25.43 26.77 5.53
N ASP A 453 -26.37 25.83 5.58
CA ASP A 453 -26.13 24.45 5.99
C ASP A 453 -25.20 23.71 5.02
N GLU A 454 -25.32 23.93 3.71
CA GLU A 454 -24.38 23.42 2.70
C GLU A 454 -22.94 23.88 3.00
N TRP A 455 -22.75 25.16 3.32
CA TRP A 455 -21.45 25.75 3.61
C TRP A 455 -20.87 25.33 4.97
N LEU A 456 -21.70 25.26 6.01
CA LEU A 456 -21.28 24.77 7.33
C LEU A 456 -20.88 23.29 7.26
N SER A 457 -21.63 22.49 6.49
CA SER A 457 -21.28 21.08 6.24
C SER A 457 -19.97 20.95 5.48
N ALA A 458 -19.73 21.81 4.49
CA ALA A 458 -18.46 21.82 3.76
C ALA A 458 -17.26 22.17 4.64
N ALA A 459 -17.43 23.17 5.52
CA ALA A 459 -16.41 23.60 6.46
C ALA A 459 -16.15 22.56 7.56
N THR A 460 -17.19 21.87 8.04
CA THR A 460 -17.09 20.85 9.09
C THR A 460 -16.43 19.57 8.58
N ASN A 461 -16.85 19.09 7.40
CA ASN A 461 -16.41 17.79 6.87
C ASN A 461 -15.12 17.89 6.06
N ASN A 462 -14.68 19.11 5.73
CA ASN A 462 -13.57 19.37 4.81
C ASN A 462 -13.80 18.69 3.43
N THR A 463 -15.06 18.66 3.00
CA THR A 463 -15.54 18.10 1.72
C THR A 463 -16.67 18.97 1.20
N TYR A 464 -16.73 19.28 -0.09
CA TYR A 464 -17.71 20.23 -0.64
C TYR A 464 -19.15 19.69 -0.79
N GLY A 465 -19.48 18.58 -0.14
CA GLY A 465 -20.81 17.98 -0.21
C GLY A 465 -20.86 16.64 0.53
N LYS A 466 -22.06 16.09 0.65
CA LYS A 466 -22.31 14.77 1.27
C LYS A 466 -21.88 13.60 0.39
N ASP A 467 -21.83 13.80 -0.91
CA ASP A 467 -21.36 12.84 -1.91
C ASP A 467 -20.58 13.55 -3.03
N PHE A 468 -20.03 12.75 -3.95
CA PHE A 468 -19.28 13.24 -5.11
C PHE A 468 -20.10 14.20 -5.99
N GLY A 469 -21.38 13.90 -6.27
CA GLY A 469 -22.23 14.75 -7.10
C GLY A 469 -22.50 16.11 -6.46
N SER A 470 -22.85 16.09 -5.17
CA SER A 470 -23.04 17.28 -4.35
C SER A 470 -21.77 18.14 -4.30
N ALA A 471 -20.59 17.52 -4.21
CA ALA A 471 -19.32 18.26 -4.20
C ALA A 471 -19.04 18.99 -5.52
N ILE A 472 -19.27 18.34 -6.66
CA ILE A 472 -19.12 18.96 -7.98
C ILE A 472 -20.15 20.10 -8.15
N ASN A 473 -21.40 19.89 -7.75
CA ASN A 473 -22.44 20.92 -7.80
C ASN A 473 -22.15 22.11 -6.89
N PHE A 474 -21.61 21.88 -5.69
CA PHE A 474 -21.22 22.95 -4.77
C PHE A 474 -20.16 23.86 -5.38
N ILE A 475 -19.12 23.27 -5.98
CA ILE A 475 -18.06 24.03 -6.66
C ILE A 475 -18.63 24.78 -7.86
N GLN A 476 -19.52 24.15 -8.63
CA GLN A 476 -20.16 24.79 -9.77
C GLN A 476 -21.05 25.99 -9.36
N LYS A 477 -21.78 25.86 -8.25
CA LYS A 477 -22.74 26.85 -7.74
C LYS A 477 -22.06 28.02 -7.04
N TYR A 478 -20.95 27.76 -6.34
CA TYR A 478 -20.33 28.73 -5.45
C TYR A 478 -18.89 29.11 -5.80
N GLY A 479 -18.22 28.33 -6.64
CA GLY A 479 -16.83 28.56 -7.03
C GLY A 479 -16.67 29.70 -8.02
N ASN A 480 -15.57 30.44 -7.89
CA ASN A 480 -15.18 31.45 -8.86
C ASN A 480 -14.01 30.92 -9.71
N ARG A 481 -14.33 30.52 -10.94
CA ARG A 481 -13.37 29.96 -11.90
C ARG A 481 -12.22 30.93 -12.22
N GLU A 482 -12.51 32.22 -12.37
CA GLU A 482 -11.51 33.23 -12.70
C GLU A 482 -10.54 33.48 -11.54
N ALA A 483 -11.02 33.38 -10.31
CA ALA A 483 -10.16 33.46 -9.13
C ALA A 483 -9.32 32.19 -8.96
N MET A 484 -9.90 31.01 -9.15
CA MET A 484 -9.18 29.74 -9.04
C MET A 484 -8.12 29.55 -10.13
N SER A 485 -8.39 30.00 -11.36
CA SER A 485 -7.49 29.85 -12.51
C SER A 485 -6.19 30.66 -12.40
N ARG A 486 -6.16 31.69 -11.55
CA ARG A 486 -5.01 32.59 -11.36
C ARG A 486 -4.05 32.17 -10.24
N GLY A 487 -4.33 31.08 -9.53
CA GLY A 487 -3.52 30.62 -8.40
C GLY A 487 -3.30 29.11 -8.37
N ASP A 488 -2.88 28.60 -7.20
CA ASP A 488 -2.53 27.18 -6.99
C ASP A 488 -3.71 26.20 -7.19
N ARG A 489 -4.93 26.72 -7.36
CA ARG A 489 -6.17 25.95 -7.59
C ARG A 489 -6.58 25.85 -9.05
N ALA A 490 -5.73 26.29 -9.99
CA ALA A 490 -6.08 26.29 -11.41
C ALA A 490 -6.39 24.88 -11.93
N GLU A 491 -5.60 23.88 -11.56
CA GLU A 491 -5.86 22.49 -11.97
C GLU A 491 -7.11 21.90 -11.34
N PHE A 492 -7.35 22.22 -10.07
CA PHE A 492 -8.55 21.80 -9.37
C PHE A 492 -9.80 22.33 -10.08
N SER A 493 -9.84 23.62 -10.40
CA SER A 493 -10.94 24.24 -11.13
C SER A 493 -11.13 23.63 -12.52
N ILE A 494 -10.05 23.49 -13.31
CA ILE A 494 -10.14 22.91 -14.65
C ILE A 494 -10.66 21.47 -14.59
N MET A 495 -10.20 20.70 -13.60
CA MET A 495 -10.64 19.33 -13.39
C MET A 495 -12.14 19.28 -13.08
N THR A 496 -12.61 20.02 -12.06
CA THR A 496 -14.01 19.98 -11.64
C THR A 496 -14.96 20.50 -12.72
N ASP A 497 -14.52 21.49 -13.51
CA ASP A 497 -15.28 21.99 -14.65
C ASP A 497 -15.42 20.94 -15.76
N LYS A 498 -14.35 20.21 -16.07
CA LYS A 498 -14.40 19.11 -17.04
C LYS A 498 -15.32 17.99 -16.58
N MET A 499 -15.30 17.67 -15.29
CA MET A 499 -16.22 16.67 -14.72
C MET A 499 -17.67 17.14 -14.86
N PHE A 500 -17.98 18.36 -14.44
CA PHE A 500 -19.33 18.91 -14.55
C PHE A 500 -19.83 18.88 -16.00
N ASN A 501 -19.00 19.30 -16.95
CA ASN A 501 -19.36 19.31 -18.37
C ASN A 501 -19.57 17.91 -18.96
N GLU A 502 -19.00 16.85 -18.38
CA GLU A 502 -19.27 15.47 -18.81
C GLU A 502 -20.48 14.86 -18.09
N ILE A 503 -20.73 15.23 -16.84
CA ILE A 503 -21.85 14.73 -16.04
C ILE A 503 -23.16 15.38 -16.48
N GLN A 504 -23.17 16.70 -16.70
CA GLN A 504 -24.38 17.48 -16.92
C GLN A 504 -25.22 16.99 -18.11
N PRO A 505 -24.66 16.67 -19.30
CA PRO A 505 -25.46 16.16 -20.40
C PRO A 505 -26.14 14.82 -20.09
N LYS A 506 -25.44 13.92 -19.38
CA LYS A 506 -25.97 12.62 -18.94
C LYS A 506 -27.06 12.80 -17.89
N ALA A 507 -26.88 13.76 -16.98
CA ALA A 507 -27.89 14.14 -16.00
C ALA A 507 -29.18 14.63 -16.68
N THR A 508 -29.04 15.49 -17.69
CA THR A 508 -30.18 15.98 -18.50
C THR A 508 -30.88 14.82 -19.21
N GLU A 509 -30.14 13.89 -19.82
CA GLU A 509 -30.71 12.70 -20.45
C GLU A 509 -31.49 11.83 -19.44
N ILE A 510 -30.90 11.58 -18.27
CA ILE A 510 -31.54 10.83 -17.18
C ILE A 510 -32.82 11.51 -16.71
N TYR A 511 -32.80 12.83 -16.54
CA TYR A 511 -33.96 13.60 -16.11
C TYR A 511 -35.11 13.56 -17.12
N VAL A 512 -34.80 13.75 -18.41
CA VAL A 512 -35.79 13.73 -19.50
C VAL A 512 -36.36 12.32 -19.70
N ASN A 513 -35.52 11.28 -19.64
CA ASN A 513 -35.88 9.90 -19.94
C ASN A 513 -36.16 9.05 -18.69
N GLN A 514 -36.34 9.67 -17.51
CA GLN A 514 -36.41 8.99 -16.21
C GLN A 514 -37.42 7.84 -16.15
N LYS A 515 -38.61 7.98 -16.76
CA LYS A 515 -39.64 6.93 -16.77
C LYS A 515 -39.26 5.73 -17.65
N THR A 516 -38.45 5.97 -18.68
CA THR A 516 -37.97 4.95 -19.61
C THR A 516 -36.77 4.22 -19.03
N LEU A 517 -35.83 4.96 -18.43
CA LEU A 517 -34.59 4.42 -17.85
C LEU A 517 -34.81 3.74 -16.50
N TYR A 518 -35.80 4.21 -15.73
CA TYR A 518 -36.13 3.67 -14.40
C TYR A 518 -37.62 3.34 -14.29
N PRO A 519 -38.11 2.32 -15.02
CA PRO A 519 -39.51 1.92 -14.99
C PRO A 519 -39.98 1.60 -13.57
N GLY A 520 -41.14 2.09 -13.17
CA GLY A 520 -41.73 1.82 -11.85
C GLY A 520 -41.21 2.71 -10.70
N THR A 521 -40.27 3.62 -10.96
CA THR A 521 -39.82 4.61 -9.96
C THR A 521 -40.66 5.89 -9.99
N LYS A 522 -40.77 6.60 -8.86
CA LYS A 522 -41.37 7.94 -8.83
C LYS A 522 -40.46 8.93 -9.57
N ALA A 523 -41.08 9.87 -10.29
CA ALA A 523 -40.33 10.92 -10.96
C ALA A 523 -39.50 11.74 -9.96
N PHE A 524 -38.24 12.00 -10.28
CA PHE A 524 -37.27 12.70 -9.45
C PHE A 524 -36.78 13.99 -10.11
N GLY A 525 -36.32 14.94 -9.29
CA GLY A 525 -35.86 16.25 -9.74
C GLY A 525 -34.46 16.23 -10.36
N GLU A 526 -34.08 17.34 -10.99
CA GLU A 526 -32.80 17.50 -11.71
C GLU A 526 -31.56 17.23 -10.85
N ASN A 527 -31.57 17.63 -9.57
CA ASN A 527 -30.46 17.36 -8.65
C ASN A 527 -30.24 15.85 -8.44
N VAL A 528 -31.33 15.07 -8.33
CA VAL A 528 -31.24 13.62 -8.18
C VAL A 528 -30.72 12.99 -9.48
N ALA A 529 -31.14 13.49 -10.64
CA ALA A 529 -30.61 13.05 -11.93
C ALA A 529 -29.09 13.31 -12.06
N PHE A 530 -28.65 14.47 -11.58
CA PHE A 530 -27.23 14.82 -11.54
C PHE A 530 -26.44 13.91 -10.60
N ASP A 531 -26.94 13.64 -9.40
CA ASP A 531 -26.28 12.74 -8.45
C ASP A 531 -26.12 11.32 -9.00
N ILE A 532 -27.13 10.81 -9.73
CA ILE A 532 -27.06 9.53 -10.43
C ILE A 532 -25.96 9.56 -11.52
N ALA A 533 -25.99 10.56 -12.40
CA ALA A 533 -24.99 10.71 -13.46
C ALA A 533 -23.57 10.85 -12.90
N ALA A 534 -23.42 11.61 -11.81
CA ALA A 534 -22.16 11.82 -11.12
C ALA A 534 -21.65 10.52 -10.47
N ALA A 535 -22.52 9.73 -9.86
CA ALA A 535 -22.17 8.42 -9.31
C ALA A 535 -21.67 7.46 -10.39
N ASP A 536 -22.32 7.43 -11.56
CA ASP A 536 -21.89 6.60 -12.68
C ASP A 536 -20.58 7.08 -13.31
N TYR A 537 -20.39 8.39 -13.43
CA TYR A 537 -19.10 8.96 -13.83
C TYR A 537 -17.99 8.62 -12.82
N ARG A 538 -18.25 8.71 -11.51
CA ARG A 538 -17.29 8.29 -10.48
C ARG A 538 -16.94 6.81 -10.60
N LYS A 539 -17.92 5.92 -10.86
CA LYS A 539 -17.65 4.50 -11.10
C LYS A 539 -16.73 4.29 -12.31
N SER A 540 -16.95 5.00 -13.41
CA SER A 540 -16.11 4.87 -14.62
C SER A 540 -14.67 5.35 -14.38
N ILE A 541 -14.50 6.43 -13.61
CA ILE A 541 -13.19 6.92 -13.19
C ILE A 541 -12.46 5.87 -12.35
N VAL A 542 -13.11 5.34 -11.31
CA VAL A 542 -12.50 4.34 -10.42
C VAL A 542 -12.19 3.05 -11.18
N ALA A 543 -13.08 2.60 -12.05
CA ALA A 543 -12.88 1.39 -12.86
C ALA A 543 -11.64 1.54 -13.76
N SER A 544 -11.52 2.67 -14.47
CA SER A 544 -10.37 2.90 -15.34
C SER A 544 -9.05 3.08 -14.58
N ARG A 545 -9.07 3.68 -13.38
CA ARG A 545 -7.91 3.73 -12.47
C ARG A 545 -7.40 2.34 -12.09
N GLU A 546 -8.31 1.41 -11.81
CA GLU A 546 -7.94 0.06 -11.37
C GLU A 546 -7.58 -0.89 -12.51
N THR A 547 -7.88 -0.53 -13.76
CA THR A 547 -7.75 -1.42 -14.93
C THR A 547 -6.85 -0.85 -16.01
N ASN A 548 -7.26 0.24 -16.67
CA ASN A 548 -6.55 0.79 -17.82
C ASN A 548 -6.76 2.30 -17.99
N MET A 549 -5.74 3.08 -17.63
CA MET A 549 -5.74 4.53 -17.81
C MET A 549 -5.62 4.99 -19.27
N ILE A 550 -5.16 4.15 -20.20
CA ILE A 550 -5.13 4.50 -21.64
C ILE A 550 -6.56 4.73 -22.15
N ASN A 551 -7.48 3.84 -21.78
CA ASN A 551 -8.89 3.88 -22.20
C ASN A 551 -9.75 4.83 -21.34
N ALA A 552 -9.19 5.43 -20.28
CA ALA A 552 -9.92 6.40 -19.49
C ALA A 552 -10.33 7.61 -20.35
N SER A 553 -11.48 8.22 -20.05
CA SER A 553 -11.92 9.48 -20.69
C SER A 553 -10.79 10.52 -20.62
N ALA A 554 -10.71 11.40 -21.64
CA ALA A 554 -9.75 12.51 -21.64
C ALA A 554 -9.96 13.49 -20.47
N THR A 555 -11.15 13.49 -19.87
CA THR A 555 -11.50 14.29 -18.69
C THR A 555 -11.21 13.58 -17.37
N ASN A 556 -10.78 12.30 -17.41
CA ASN A 556 -10.58 11.51 -16.21
C ASN A 556 -9.54 12.21 -15.30
N PRO A 557 -9.90 12.48 -14.03
CA PRO A 557 -9.09 13.29 -13.12
C PRO A 557 -7.84 12.59 -12.63
N TYR A 558 -7.63 11.32 -12.96
CA TYR A 558 -6.39 10.59 -12.66
C TYR A 558 -5.42 10.58 -13.84
N LYS A 559 -5.83 11.01 -15.05
CA LYS A 559 -4.89 11.12 -16.17
C LYS A 559 -3.77 12.11 -15.86
N ILE A 560 -2.54 11.70 -16.15
CA ILE A 560 -1.37 12.57 -16.07
C ILE A 560 -1.43 13.58 -17.21
N ASN A 561 -1.25 14.86 -16.87
CA ASN A 561 -0.98 15.88 -17.87
C ASN A 561 0.52 15.84 -18.18
N HIS A 562 0.90 15.08 -19.21
CA HIS A 562 2.31 14.86 -19.58
C HIS A 562 3.06 16.16 -19.90
N VAL A 563 2.39 17.10 -20.59
CA VAL A 563 2.95 18.42 -20.90
C VAL A 563 3.29 19.19 -19.62
N LEU A 564 2.32 19.35 -18.71
CA LEU A 564 2.56 20.09 -17.48
C LEU A 564 3.51 19.36 -16.53
N THR A 565 3.42 18.03 -16.45
CA THR A 565 4.30 17.21 -15.61
C THR A 565 5.75 17.33 -16.05
N ASN A 566 6.00 17.27 -17.36
CA ASN A 566 7.33 17.45 -17.94
C ASN A 566 7.90 18.85 -17.67
N ARG A 567 7.10 19.92 -17.84
CA ARG A 567 7.54 21.30 -17.57
C ARG A 567 7.91 21.55 -16.12
N THR A 568 7.22 20.90 -15.18
CA THR A 568 7.49 21.03 -13.74
C THR A 568 8.41 19.94 -13.19
N TRP A 569 8.95 19.08 -14.05
CA TRP A 569 9.76 17.93 -13.65
C TRP A 569 11.14 18.36 -13.16
N ALA A 570 11.51 17.93 -11.96
CA ALA A 570 12.84 18.15 -11.37
C ALA A 570 13.57 16.83 -11.02
N GLY A 571 13.06 15.68 -11.50
CA GLY A 571 13.70 14.37 -11.33
C GLY A 571 14.87 14.15 -12.29
N ASN A 572 15.21 12.89 -12.56
CA ASN A 572 16.37 12.55 -13.40
C ASN A 572 16.32 13.24 -14.78
N PRO A 573 17.32 14.08 -15.14
CA PRO A 573 17.34 14.78 -16.43
C PRO A 573 17.56 13.83 -17.62
N ASN A 574 18.12 12.64 -17.37
CA ASN A 574 18.36 11.59 -18.37
C ASN A 574 17.21 10.58 -18.44
N ASN A 575 16.06 10.88 -17.82
CA ASN A 575 14.90 10.00 -17.86
C ASN A 575 14.36 9.91 -19.31
N VAL A 576 14.25 8.67 -19.82
CA VAL A 576 13.86 8.40 -21.21
C VAL A 576 12.42 8.85 -21.49
N VAL A 577 11.49 8.69 -20.54
CA VAL A 577 10.11 9.14 -20.69
C VAL A 577 10.04 10.66 -20.80
N ASN A 578 10.83 11.35 -19.97
CA ASN A 578 10.95 12.81 -20.04
C ASN A 578 11.45 13.26 -21.43
N ALA A 579 12.51 12.63 -21.94
CA ALA A 579 13.07 12.94 -23.26
C ALA A 579 12.07 12.67 -24.40
N LEU A 580 11.35 11.54 -24.35
CA LEU A 580 10.30 11.20 -25.32
C LEU A 580 9.21 12.28 -25.36
N ILE A 581 8.74 12.75 -24.19
CA ILE A 581 7.69 13.76 -24.14
C ILE A 581 8.20 15.10 -24.71
N LYS A 582 9.43 15.51 -24.41
CA LYS A 582 10.04 16.72 -25.02
C LYS A 582 10.12 16.62 -26.54
N GLN A 583 10.47 15.44 -27.06
CA GLN A 583 10.51 15.18 -28.49
C GLN A 583 9.11 15.22 -29.11
N MET A 584 8.10 14.64 -28.47
CA MET A 584 6.71 14.72 -28.93
C MET A 584 6.22 16.16 -28.98
N GLU A 585 6.50 16.95 -27.94
CA GLU A 585 6.15 18.39 -27.89
C GLU A 585 6.82 19.19 -29.02
N SER A 586 8.10 18.94 -29.33
CA SER A 586 8.79 19.63 -30.43
C SER A 586 8.28 19.25 -31.82
N GLN A 587 7.67 18.07 -31.95
CA GLN A 587 7.03 17.58 -33.17
C GLN A 587 5.54 17.94 -33.27
N GLY A 588 4.98 18.64 -32.27
CA GLY A 588 3.55 18.97 -32.23
C GLY A 588 2.64 17.76 -31.94
N ILE A 589 3.19 16.67 -31.43
CA ILE A 589 2.46 15.45 -31.07
C ILE A 589 1.98 15.56 -29.63
N ALA A 590 0.69 15.34 -29.39
CA ALA A 590 0.14 15.33 -28.03
C ALA A 590 0.60 14.06 -27.28
N PRO A 591 1.34 14.19 -26.16
CA PRO A 591 1.85 13.04 -25.41
C PRO A 591 0.72 12.40 -24.58
N THR A 592 -0.01 11.46 -25.18
CA THR A 592 -1.03 10.67 -24.47
C THR A 592 -0.40 9.45 -23.81
N ASP A 593 -1.04 8.88 -22.76
CA ASP A 593 -0.57 7.67 -22.08
C ASP A 593 -0.22 6.54 -23.06
N GLY A 594 -1.09 6.30 -24.04
CA GLY A 594 -0.90 5.25 -25.04
C GLY A 594 0.32 5.51 -25.92
N ILE A 595 0.52 6.74 -26.39
CA ILE A 595 1.66 7.11 -27.24
C ILE A 595 2.97 7.03 -26.45
N VAL A 596 2.99 7.56 -25.22
CA VAL A 596 4.18 7.55 -24.36
C VAL A 596 4.63 6.12 -24.06
N VAL A 597 3.70 5.24 -23.67
CA VAL A 597 4.01 3.84 -23.34
C VAL A 597 4.41 3.05 -24.58
N GLU A 598 3.75 3.25 -25.72
CA GLU A 598 4.09 2.58 -26.97
C GLU A 598 5.48 2.99 -27.48
N GLU A 599 5.82 4.28 -27.41
CA GLU A 599 7.12 4.77 -27.88
C GLU A 599 8.27 4.32 -26.99
N LEU A 600 8.05 4.27 -25.67
CA LEU A 600 9.02 3.65 -24.77
C LEU A 600 9.19 2.15 -25.09
N ALA A 601 8.09 1.43 -25.36
CA ALA A 601 8.16 0.04 -25.78
C ALA A 601 8.87 -0.14 -27.15
N ASN A 602 8.68 0.78 -28.10
CA ASN A 602 9.41 0.80 -29.37
C ASN A 602 10.92 0.86 -29.13
N LEU A 603 11.39 1.77 -28.28
CA LEU A 603 12.82 1.90 -27.97
C LEU A 603 13.42 0.61 -27.36
N VAL A 604 12.66 -0.07 -26.50
CA VAL A 604 13.05 -1.37 -25.95
C VAL A 604 13.09 -2.45 -27.03
N ARG A 605 12.07 -2.51 -27.91
CA ARG A 605 12.03 -3.46 -29.03
C ARG A 605 13.21 -3.27 -30.00
N MET A 606 13.65 -2.03 -30.18
CA MET A 606 14.81 -1.68 -31.02
C MET A 606 16.16 -1.92 -30.31
N GLY A 607 16.18 -2.33 -29.04
CA GLY A 607 17.40 -2.48 -28.24
C GLY A 607 18.09 -1.16 -27.91
N LYS A 608 17.44 -0.01 -28.10
CA LYS A 608 17.99 1.32 -27.79
C LYS A 608 17.95 1.64 -26.29
N VAL A 609 17.04 1.00 -25.56
CA VAL A 609 16.88 1.16 -24.11
C VAL A 609 16.75 -0.21 -23.48
N ASP A 610 17.51 -0.43 -22.41
CA ASP A 610 17.41 -1.66 -21.62
C ASP A 610 16.04 -1.76 -20.91
N PRO A 611 15.38 -2.93 -20.89
CA PRO A 611 14.08 -3.11 -20.23
C PRO A 611 14.04 -2.66 -18.76
N GLN A 612 15.11 -2.85 -18.01
CA GLN A 612 15.18 -2.46 -16.60
C GLN A 612 15.27 -0.94 -16.44
N ILE A 613 16.00 -0.28 -17.35
CA ILE A 613 16.09 1.19 -17.40
C ILE A 613 14.75 1.78 -17.82
N ALA A 614 14.09 1.21 -18.84
CA ALA A 614 12.75 1.63 -19.26
C ALA A 614 11.74 1.51 -18.10
N ALA A 615 11.77 0.40 -17.36
CA ALA A 615 10.92 0.18 -16.20
C ALA A 615 11.19 1.18 -15.06
N ALA A 616 12.46 1.41 -14.71
CA ALA A 616 12.84 2.36 -13.67
C ALA A 616 12.45 3.80 -14.03
N HIS A 617 12.73 4.23 -15.26
CA HIS A 617 12.39 5.57 -15.75
C HIS A 617 10.88 5.77 -15.88
N SER A 618 10.13 4.74 -16.28
CA SER A 618 8.66 4.78 -16.27
C SER A 618 8.13 4.91 -14.84
N ALA A 619 8.59 4.09 -13.90
CA ALA A 619 8.19 4.18 -12.49
C ALA A 619 8.43 5.55 -11.90
N GLU A 620 9.64 6.08 -12.05
CA GLU A 620 9.97 7.43 -11.61
C GLU A 620 9.01 8.45 -12.23
N TYR A 621 8.74 8.35 -13.55
CA TYR A 621 7.89 9.28 -14.28
C TYR A 621 6.44 9.32 -13.78
N PHE A 622 5.82 8.16 -13.73
CA PHE A 622 4.41 8.06 -13.35
C PHE A 622 4.20 8.33 -11.85
N ILE A 623 5.17 8.01 -10.98
CA ILE A 623 5.13 8.39 -9.56
C ILE A 623 5.13 9.91 -9.40
N ALA A 624 5.99 10.64 -10.10
CA ALA A 624 6.03 12.10 -10.02
C ALA A 624 4.76 12.74 -10.60
N GLY A 625 4.20 12.18 -11.68
CA GLY A 625 2.90 12.61 -12.22
C GLY A 625 1.75 12.41 -11.23
N ILE A 626 1.71 11.28 -10.53
CA ILE A 626 0.75 11.03 -9.44
C ILE A 626 0.93 12.02 -8.29
N ALA A 627 2.17 12.22 -7.83
CA ALA A 627 2.46 13.13 -6.74
C ALA A 627 2.00 14.56 -7.06
N ARG A 628 2.22 15.00 -8.29
CA ARG A 628 1.74 16.28 -8.81
C ARG A 628 0.20 16.34 -8.78
N ASN A 629 -0.48 15.36 -9.38
CA ASN A 629 -1.94 15.30 -9.39
C ASN A 629 -2.53 15.32 -7.96
N ASN A 630 -2.00 14.50 -7.05
CA ASN A 630 -2.44 14.44 -5.65
C ASN A 630 -2.26 15.78 -4.93
N LYS A 631 -1.22 16.55 -5.27
CA LYS A 631 -0.96 17.88 -4.70
C LYS A 631 -1.92 18.95 -5.26
N THR A 632 -2.22 18.93 -6.56
CA THR A 632 -2.93 20.02 -7.24
C THR A 632 -4.44 19.81 -7.35
N ARG A 633 -4.94 18.57 -7.21
CA ARG A 633 -6.33 18.20 -7.51
C ARG A 633 -7.21 17.86 -6.31
N ASP A 634 -6.66 17.90 -5.09
CA ASP A 634 -7.42 17.87 -3.83
C ASP A 634 -8.61 16.86 -3.84
N TYR A 635 -8.29 15.61 -4.19
CA TYR A 635 -9.29 14.57 -4.44
C TYR A 635 -10.24 14.38 -3.25
N LYS A 636 -9.71 14.50 -2.02
CA LYS A 636 -10.47 14.33 -0.79
C LYS A 636 -11.61 15.33 -0.69
N ALA A 637 -11.40 16.58 -1.10
CA ALA A 637 -12.42 17.61 -1.01
C ALA A 637 -13.65 17.33 -1.90
N ILE A 638 -13.49 16.49 -2.93
CA ILE A 638 -14.57 16.00 -3.80
C ILE A 638 -14.86 14.50 -3.61
N GLN A 639 -14.45 13.90 -2.49
CA GLN A 639 -14.71 12.49 -2.15
C GLN A 639 -14.15 11.47 -3.16
N LEU A 640 -13.00 11.80 -3.72
CA LEU A 640 -12.16 10.88 -4.46
C LEU A 640 -10.93 10.52 -3.63
N GLU A 641 -10.44 9.30 -3.82
CA GLU A 641 -9.20 8.86 -3.18
C GLU A 641 -7.99 9.34 -3.97
N PRO A 642 -6.90 9.75 -3.32
CA PRO A 642 -5.62 9.99 -3.99
C PRO A 642 -5.15 8.75 -4.75
N GLN A 643 -4.47 8.96 -5.87
CA GLN A 643 -3.95 7.86 -6.67
C GLN A 643 -2.64 7.35 -6.06
N THR A 644 -2.45 6.03 -6.04
CA THR A 644 -1.23 5.38 -5.53
C THR A 644 -0.49 4.55 -6.58
N ASN A 645 -1.15 4.18 -7.67
CA ASN A 645 -0.60 3.39 -8.76
C ASN A 645 -1.10 3.91 -10.13
N TYR A 646 -0.44 3.51 -11.23
CA TYR A 646 -0.84 3.90 -12.58
C TYR A 646 -0.90 2.69 -13.50
N LYS A 647 -2.07 2.06 -13.57
CA LYS A 647 -2.29 0.84 -14.36
C LYS A 647 -2.72 1.17 -15.78
N VAL A 648 -2.09 0.51 -16.74
CA VAL A 648 -2.43 0.58 -18.17
C VAL A 648 -2.51 -0.82 -18.76
N ILE A 649 -3.23 -0.98 -19.87
CA ILE A 649 -3.13 -2.19 -20.71
C ILE A 649 -2.49 -1.74 -22.03
N PRO A 650 -1.15 -1.83 -22.15
CA PRO A 650 -0.45 -1.43 -23.36
C PRO A 650 -0.76 -2.36 -24.52
N ARG A 651 -0.44 -1.92 -25.74
CA ARG A 651 -0.60 -2.74 -26.94
C ARG A 651 0.21 -4.04 -26.80
N GLY A 652 -0.43 -5.18 -27.10
CA GLY A 652 0.20 -6.49 -26.97
C GLY A 652 0.20 -7.08 -25.56
N SER A 653 -0.27 -6.36 -24.54
CA SER A 653 -0.53 -6.93 -23.21
C SER A 653 -2.00 -7.34 -23.08
N LYS A 654 -2.24 -8.49 -22.42
CA LYS A 654 -3.59 -8.93 -22.01
C LYS A 654 -3.91 -8.60 -20.54
N VAL A 655 -2.89 -8.19 -19.77
CA VAL A 655 -2.99 -7.90 -18.34
C VAL A 655 -2.62 -6.45 -18.06
N PRO A 656 -3.23 -5.82 -17.04
CA PRO A 656 -2.80 -4.50 -16.57
C PRO A 656 -1.32 -4.51 -16.14
N VAL A 657 -0.59 -3.51 -16.59
CA VAL A 657 0.79 -3.20 -16.21
C VAL A 657 0.75 -1.97 -15.33
N ASP A 658 1.26 -2.06 -14.10
CA ASP A 658 1.40 -0.91 -13.22
C ASP A 658 2.72 -0.20 -13.52
N LEU A 659 2.63 0.97 -14.15
CA LEU A 659 3.78 1.78 -14.53
C LEU A 659 4.51 2.39 -13.35
N THR A 660 3.91 2.41 -12.15
CA THR A 660 4.57 2.89 -10.91
C THR A 660 5.34 1.79 -10.20
N ASN A 661 5.06 0.53 -10.52
CA ASN A 661 5.74 -0.61 -9.94
C ASN A 661 6.84 -1.09 -10.90
N ARG A 662 8.10 -0.92 -10.49
CA ARG A 662 9.26 -1.30 -11.30
C ARG A 662 9.20 -2.76 -11.78
N GLY A 663 8.84 -3.71 -10.91
CA GLY A 663 8.77 -5.13 -11.28
C GLY A 663 7.65 -5.41 -12.28
N SER A 664 6.49 -4.78 -12.13
CA SER A 664 5.39 -4.90 -13.10
C SER A 664 5.78 -4.34 -14.46
N ALA A 665 6.40 -3.16 -14.50
CA ALA A 665 6.84 -2.51 -15.73
C ALA A 665 7.98 -3.30 -16.41
N GLU A 666 8.93 -3.83 -15.63
CA GLU A 666 10.06 -4.62 -16.10
C GLU A 666 9.60 -5.89 -16.80
N ASN A 667 8.65 -6.64 -16.21
CA ASN A 667 8.07 -7.83 -16.83
C ASN A 667 7.45 -7.52 -18.20
N TYR A 668 6.76 -6.37 -18.32
CA TYR A 668 6.19 -5.94 -19.59
C TYR A 668 7.28 -5.61 -20.63
N PHE A 669 8.29 -4.80 -20.28
CA PHE A 669 9.34 -4.41 -21.22
C PHE A 669 10.24 -5.59 -21.62
N ILE A 670 10.50 -6.53 -20.72
CA ILE A 670 11.19 -7.80 -21.05
C ILE A 670 10.39 -8.58 -22.09
N ALA A 671 9.07 -8.72 -21.92
CA ALA A 671 8.22 -9.41 -22.88
C ALA A 671 8.24 -8.74 -24.27
N GLN A 672 8.29 -7.40 -24.32
CA GLN A 672 8.46 -6.65 -25.57
C GLN A 672 9.81 -6.94 -26.24
N ALA A 673 10.91 -6.95 -25.48
CA ALA A 673 12.24 -7.26 -25.98
C ALA A 673 12.34 -8.70 -26.53
N ILE A 674 11.79 -9.68 -25.82
CA ILE A 674 11.74 -11.09 -26.25
C ILE A 674 10.95 -11.22 -27.55
N THR A 675 9.77 -10.61 -27.62
CA THR A 675 8.91 -10.67 -28.81
C THR A 675 9.60 -10.07 -30.04
N ALA A 676 10.36 -8.99 -29.86
CA ALA A 676 11.13 -8.39 -30.95
C ALA A 676 12.28 -9.29 -31.43
N ARG A 677 13.03 -9.91 -30.50
CA ARG A 677 14.10 -10.85 -30.84
C ARG A 677 13.58 -12.10 -31.54
N ALA A 678 12.45 -12.64 -31.11
CA ALA A 678 11.81 -13.79 -31.76
C ALA A 678 11.41 -13.45 -33.21
N ARG A 679 10.80 -12.28 -33.45
CA ARG A 679 10.45 -11.83 -34.81
C ARG A 679 11.67 -11.62 -35.70
N ALA A 680 12.76 -11.08 -35.15
CA ALA A 680 14.01 -10.91 -35.89
C ALA A 680 14.66 -12.26 -36.24
N ALA A 681 14.59 -13.24 -35.34
CA ALA A 681 15.07 -14.60 -35.59
C ALA A 681 14.23 -15.31 -36.67
N ASP A 682 12.90 -15.16 -36.64
CA ASP A 682 12.02 -15.70 -37.68
C ASP A 682 12.33 -15.05 -39.05
N GLN A 683 12.52 -13.72 -39.11
CA GLN A 683 12.89 -13.02 -40.35
C GLN A 683 14.24 -13.48 -40.91
N LEU A 684 15.23 -13.73 -40.06
CA LEU A 684 16.52 -14.31 -40.45
C LEU A 684 16.41 -15.77 -40.92
N GLN A 685 15.44 -16.54 -40.41
CA GLN A 685 15.17 -17.89 -40.92
C GLN A 685 14.50 -17.90 -42.30
N PHE A 686 13.71 -16.87 -42.63
CA PHE A 686 13.10 -16.72 -43.95
C PHE A 686 14.05 -16.14 -45.02
N GLU A 687 15.10 -15.40 -44.65
CA GLU A 687 16.14 -14.93 -45.59
C GLU A 687 17.23 -15.98 -45.89
N VAL A 688 17.28 -17.08 -45.14
CA VAL A 688 18.30 -18.15 -45.28
C VAL A 688 17.71 -19.47 -45.82
N ALA A 689 16.42 -19.48 -46.18
CA ALA A 689 15.83 -20.57 -46.95
C ALA A 689 15.94 -20.27 -48.46
N PRO A 690 16.53 -21.15 -49.29
CA PRO A 690 16.72 -20.93 -50.73
C PRO A 690 15.41 -20.89 -51.52
#